data_AF-A0A958B4W9-F1
#
_entry.id   AF-A0A958B4W9-F1
#
_cell.length_a   1.000
_cell.length_b   1.000
_cell.length_c   1.000
_cell.angle_alpha   90.00
_cell.angle_beta   90.00
_cell.angle_gamma   90.00
#
_symmetry.space_group_name_H-M   'P 1'
#
loop_
_entity.id
_entity.type
_entity.pdbx_description
1 polymer ?
#
loop_
_entity_poly.entity_id
_entity_poly.type
_entity_poly.pdbx_seq_one_letter_code
_entity_poly.pdbx_strand_id
1 'polypeptide(L)'
;MARKLFDSPYIFGIHEPGGEGHMIGAGKPGWIVFTEGIGSEANDTGGKDFSQWSNQNLGIICRLNNGYYPGGTIPHSSRYESFAKRCANYAAASTGCKIWIIGNEMNHPVERPNVQIDWSRTVRPADPVSWGRSVSWRFNALEGDDGQPTRSRMAITNPGEVITPQLYARCYRLCRDAIHAKPGHADDQVLVGGVAPWNTLSPYDGNPSGDWIRYFEDILKLIGEGNCDGITIHAYTHSSNPDEIHTDTFMNPPFQKYQFNFRTYRDFMNAVPSNMRHLPVYITETDQDQPWENRNNGWVKLAYGEIDHWNQQPGNQQIRALILYRWPNIDKWVIEGKQGVIEDFKEAMRNDYRWRETPVPLPAADFKAGDTVYTTQDVNVRESPGYQKDDVKAKAPKDTACQIVAGPSAADALSWWQVRCTVNGAAVDGWMADSTPGGLTLLTKTAPPEPPKPDPLPTGKFQKGETVVAMQSLSLRKSAGYLDKPASDVIYEIPVGSKVTILDGPQAANGLTWWGIRFVSEHGNRFDGWVAEATASGTQMLAKEGETPKPDPIPDPEPDPTPDPQPDPKPDPEPEPQPDPNPDPEPEPEPPQPTRPFRLGDVAVTRSPVTLRFTPGYQNKPASDAFYEVPAQAEVTLGEGPQDADSLTWWRVRYVSRYDNPFIGWAAETSAAGDAQY
;
A
#
# COMPACT_ATOMS: atom_id res chain seq x y z
N MET A 1 31.12 1.23 -16.54
CA MET A 1 30.81 -0.16 -16.11
C MET A 1 29.32 -0.22 -15.80
N ALA A 2 28.62 -1.30 -16.15
CA ALA A 2 27.23 -1.48 -15.74
C ALA A 2 27.13 -1.45 -14.21
N ARG A 3 26.19 -0.68 -13.67
CA ARG A 3 25.92 -0.59 -12.23
C ARG A 3 25.40 -1.96 -11.77
N LYS A 4 25.98 -2.52 -10.70
CA LYS A 4 25.37 -3.66 -10.00
C LYS A 4 24.03 -3.24 -9.40
N LEU A 5 23.04 -4.13 -9.37
CA LEU A 5 21.80 -3.88 -8.65
C LEU A 5 22.11 -3.29 -7.26
N PHE A 6 21.57 -2.11 -7.01
CA PHE A 6 21.66 -1.46 -5.71
C PHE A 6 20.29 -1.49 -5.08
N ASP A 7 20.19 -2.25 -4.02
CA ASP A 7 18.97 -2.51 -3.27
C ASP A 7 19.05 -1.65 -2.00
N SER A 8 18.38 -0.49 -1.98
CA SER A 8 18.43 0.39 -0.82
C SER A 8 17.89 -0.36 0.39
N PRO A 9 18.61 -0.46 1.52
CA PRO A 9 18.12 -1.17 2.70
C PRO A 9 16.97 -0.44 3.39
N TYR A 10 16.75 0.84 3.06
CA TYR A 10 15.69 1.66 3.64
C TYR A 10 14.39 1.53 2.84
N ILE A 11 13.26 1.54 3.54
CA ILE A 11 11.94 1.45 2.89
C ILE A 11 11.44 2.79 2.33
N PHE A 12 12.11 3.90 2.63
CA PHE A 12 11.71 5.25 2.20
C PHE A 12 11.78 5.40 0.69
N GLY A 13 10.78 6.04 0.09
CA GLY A 13 10.86 6.42 -1.32
C GLY A 13 9.80 7.38 -1.79
N ILE A 14 10.05 7.92 -2.98
CA ILE A 14 9.22 8.94 -3.62
C ILE A 14 8.99 8.60 -5.09
N HIS A 15 7.81 8.99 -5.56
CA HIS A 15 7.42 8.87 -6.95
C HIS A 15 7.86 10.11 -7.73
N GLU A 16 8.62 9.91 -8.80
CA GLU A 16 9.38 10.90 -9.57
C GLU A 16 10.46 11.66 -8.75
N PRO A 17 11.51 12.19 -9.40
CA PRO A 17 12.58 12.91 -8.70
C PRO A 17 12.17 14.32 -8.25
N GLY A 18 12.96 14.87 -7.33
CA GLY A 18 12.90 16.22 -6.78
C GLY A 18 12.92 16.25 -5.25
N GLY A 19 12.55 15.15 -4.59
CA GLY A 19 12.46 15.03 -3.12
C GLY A 19 13.59 14.26 -2.46
N GLU A 20 14.44 13.62 -3.26
CA GLU A 20 15.47 12.70 -2.80
C GLU A 20 16.51 13.36 -1.91
N GLY A 21 16.70 14.68 -2.02
CA GLY A 21 17.58 15.45 -1.16
C GLY A 21 17.22 15.33 0.31
N HIS A 22 15.95 15.07 0.65
CA HIS A 22 15.53 14.82 2.03
C HIS A 22 15.99 13.44 2.54
N MET A 23 15.94 12.41 1.70
CA MET A 23 16.46 11.07 2.01
C MET A 23 17.98 11.07 2.15
N ILE A 24 18.67 11.69 1.19
CA ILE A 24 20.14 11.82 1.20
C ILE A 24 20.60 12.65 2.41
N GLY A 25 19.96 13.79 2.67
CA GLY A 25 20.28 14.66 3.80
C GLY A 25 20.05 14.00 5.17
N ALA A 26 19.12 13.04 5.25
CA ALA A 26 18.91 12.22 6.44
C ALA A 26 19.90 11.04 6.57
N GLY A 27 20.80 10.84 5.60
CA GLY A 27 21.70 9.68 5.54
C GLY A 27 20.98 8.37 5.25
N LYS A 28 19.80 8.43 4.64
CA LYS A 28 18.91 7.28 4.38
C LYS A 28 18.53 7.24 2.90
N PRO A 29 19.50 7.01 1.99
CA PRO A 29 19.23 7.03 0.56
C PRO A 29 18.28 5.86 0.24
N GLY A 30 17.03 6.21 -0.01
CA GLY A 30 15.93 5.30 -0.25
C GLY A 30 15.73 5.00 -1.73
N TRP A 31 14.47 5.03 -2.16
CA TRP A 31 14.02 4.63 -3.48
C TRP A 31 13.42 5.79 -4.28
N ILE A 32 13.63 5.79 -5.60
CA ILE A 32 12.89 6.62 -6.55
C ILE A 32 12.23 5.71 -7.57
N VAL A 33 10.94 5.94 -7.81
CA VAL A 33 10.20 5.35 -8.93
C VAL A 33 10.07 6.37 -10.04
N PHE A 34 10.54 6.02 -11.24
CA PHE A 34 10.32 6.77 -12.48
C PHE A 34 9.18 6.13 -13.26
N THR A 35 8.44 6.93 -14.03
CA THR A 35 7.44 6.40 -14.96
C THR A 35 7.63 6.90 -16.37
N GLU A 36 7.82 5.98 -17.30
CA GLU A 36 8.27 6.28 -18.66
C GLU A 36 7.28 5.71 -19.68
N GLY A 37 6.71 6.58 -20.52
CA GLY A 37 5.90 6.19 -21.68
C GLY A 37 6.80 5.94 -22.89
N ILE A 38 7.31 4.72 -23.03
CA ILE A 38 8.36 4.37 -24.00
C ILE A 38 7.82 4.00 -25.39
N GLY A 39 6.50 3.91 -25.56
CA GLY A 39 5.86 3.43 -26.78
C GLY A 39 6.06 1.93 -27.01
N SER A 40 5.77 1.48 -28.23
CA SER A 40 5.97 0.09 -28.66
C SER A 40 6.67 0.00 -30.02
N GLU A 41 7.47 1.01 -30.35
CA GLU A 41 8.26 1.06 -31.58
C GLU A 41 9.55 0.24 -31.44
N ALA A 42 9.57 -0.92 -32.09
CA ALA A 42 10.58 -1.96 -31.87
C ALA A 42 12.01 -1.58 -32.31
N ASN A 43 12.14 -0.49 -33.08
CA ASN A 43 13.41 0.04 -33.59
C ASN A 43 13.89 1.27 -32.83
N ASP A 44 13.12 1.77 -31.86
CA ASP A 44 13.59 2.81 -30.96
C ASP A 44 14.63 2.20 -29.99
N THR A 45 15.82 2.80 -30.01
CA THR A 45 16.99 2.42 -29.20
C THR A 45 17.34 3.47 -28.16
N GLY A 46 16.45 4.44 -27.90
CA GLY A 46 16.62 5.44 -26.85
C GLY A 46 16.42 4.85 -25.45
N GLY A 47 17.10 5.43 -24.48
CA GLY A 47 16.98 5.15 -23.05
C GLY A 47 17.17 6.43 -22.22
N LYS A 48 17.29 6.30 -20.90
CA LYS A 48 17.46 7.42 -19.98
C LYS A 48 18.66 7.21 -19.06
N ASP A 49 19.35 8.30 -18.75
CA ASP A 49 20.43 8.28 -17.77
C ASP A 49 19.91 8.59 -16.36
N PHE A 50 19.87 7.56 -15.52
CA PHE A 50 19.51 7.65 -14.10
C PHE A 50 20.76 7.81 -13.20
N SER A 51 21.95 7.95 -13.79
CA SER A 51 23.23 8.00 -13.04
C SER A 51 23.26 9.12 -12.01
N GLN A 52 22.61 10.25 -12.29
CA GLN A 52 22.54 11.38 -11.36
C GLN A 52 21.95 11.01 -9.99
N TRP A 53 20.97 10.10 -9.92
CA TRP A 53 20.39 9.63 -8.66
C TRP A 53 21.09 8.37 -8.16
N SER A 54 21.31 7.43 -9.08
CA SER A 54 21.86 6.13 -8.71
C SER A 54 23.25 6.29 -8.07
N ASN A 55 24.11 7.19 -8.57
CA ASN A 55 25.45 7.44 -8.01
C ASN A 55 25.41 8.01 -6.58
N GLN A 56 24.25 8.42 -6.08
CA GLN A 56 24.02 8.87 -4.70
C GLN A 56 23.52 7.73 -3.79
N ASN A 57 23.71 6.48 -4.21
CA ASN A 57 23.22 5.27 -3.53
C ASN A 57 21.70 5.23 -3.38
N LEU A 58 20.95 5.82 -4.31
CA LEU A 58 19.50 5.65 -4.38
C LEU A 58 19.16 4.38 -5.16
N GLY A 59 18.15 3.65 -4.68
CA GLY A 59 17.51 2.57 -5.43
C GLY A 59 16.63 3.14 -6.53
N ILE A 60 16.84 2.69 -7.77
CA ILE A 60 16.12 3.23 -8.95
C ILE A 60 15.24 2.15 -9.53
N ILE A 61 13.93 2.42 -9.52
CA ILE A 61 12.90 1.59 -10.14
C ILE A 61 12.33 2.39 -11.32
N CYS A 62 12.26 1.80 -12.50
CA CYS A 62 11.69 2.45 -13.68
C CYS A 62 10.49 1.67 -14.20
N ARG A 63 9.33 2.31 -14.21
CA ARG A 63 8.08 1.76 -14.72
C ARG A 63 7.96 2.03 -16.21
N LEU A 64 8.03 0.97 -17.00
CA LEU A 64 7.99 0.97 -18.46
C LEU A 64 6.54 0.78 -18.93
N ASN A 65 5.94 1.88 -19.37
CA ASN A 65 4.62 1.89 -19.98
C ASN A 65 4.73 2.06 -21.50
N ASN A 66 3.84 1.43 -22.27
CA ASN A 66 3.67 1.79 -23.67
C ASN A 66 3.21 3.25 -23.81
N GLY A 67 2.27 3.66 -22.96
CA GLY A 67 1.77 5.03 -22.86
C GLY A 67 0.73 5.12 -21.74
N TYR A 68 -0.18 6.06 -21.89
CA TYR A 68 -1.37 6.19 -21.05
C TYR A 68 -2.60 6.30 -21.93
N TYR A 69 -3.78 6.53 -21.35
CA TYR A 69 -5.00 6.79 -22.11
C TYR A 69 -4.74 7.71 -23.34
N PRO A 70 -5.17 7.31 -24.54
CA PRO A 70 -5.92 6.09 -24.88
C PRO A 70 -5.03 4.89 -25.29
N GLY A 71 -3.71 5.04 -25.30
CA GLY A 71 -2.75 4.01 -25.78
C GLY A 71 -2.51 2.86 -24.79
N GLY A 72 -2.84 3.04 -23.51
CA GLY A 72 -2.70 2.05 -22.45
C GLY A 72 -1.27 1.84 -21.95
N THR A 73 -1.16 1.38 -20.70
CA THR A 73 0.13 1.15 -20.03
C THR A 73 0.88 -0.04 -20.61
N ILE A 74 0.16 -0.99 -21.19
CA ILE A 74 0.69 -1.93 -22.19
C ILE A 74 -0.09 -1.74 -23.49
N PRO A 75 0.50 -2.02 -24.67
CA PRO A 75 -0.19 -1.81 -25.93
C PRO A 75 -1.22 -2.90 -26.18
N HIS A 76 -1.97 -2.79 -27.27
CA HIS A 76 -2.80 -3.90 -27.76
C HIS A 76 -1.94 -5.16 -27.97
N SER A 77 -2.49 -6.35 -27.69
CA SER A 77 -1.78 -7.64 -27.66
C SER A 77 -1.10 -8.04 -28.98
N SER A 78 -1.54 -7.44 -30.09
CA SER A 78 -0.90 -7.55 -31.42
C SER A 78 0.47 -6.84 -31.51
N ARG A 79 0.83 -6.05 -30.51
CA ARG A 79 2.09 -5.27 -30.44
C ARG A 79 3.03 -5.73 -29.33
N TYR A 80 2.69 -6.78 -28.57
CA TYR A 80 3.50 -7.22 -27.43
C TYR A 80 4.95 -7.57 -27.80
N GLU A 81 5.20 -8.23 -28.93
CA GLU A 81 6.56 -8.53 -29.40
C GLU A 81 7.36 -7.25 -29.70
N SER A 82 6.70 -6.24 -30.27
CA SER A 82 7.33 -4.95 -30.55
C SER A 82 7.62 -4.17 -29.28
N PHE A 83 6.69 -4.22 -28.33
CA PHE A 83 6.84 -3.62 -27.00
C PHE A 83 7.95 -4.29 -26.19
N ALA A 84 8.02 -5.62 -26.18
CA ALA A 84 9.09 -6.35 -25.53
C ALA A 84 10.47 -5.96 -26.06
N LYS A 85 10.60 -5.84 -27.40
CA LYS A 85 11.84 -5.35 -28.01
C LYS A 85 12.13 -3.90 -27.61
N ARG A 86 11.10 -3.04 -27.52
CA ARG A 86 11.25 -1.65 -27.05
C ARG A 86 11.72 -1.58 -25.60
N CYS A 87 11.12 -2.36 -24.69
CA CYS A 87 11.52 -2.48 -23.28
C CYS A 87 12.99 -2.91 -23.17
N ALA A 88 13.39 -3.96 -23.89
CA ALA A 88 14.76 -4.46 -23.90
C ALA A 88 15.76 -3.43 -24.44
N ASN A 89 15.38 -2.68 -25.48
CA ASN A 89 16.21 -1.59 -26.00
C ASN A 89 16.33 -0.43 -25.01
N TYR A 90 15.22 -0.06 -24.35
CA TYR A 90 15.22 1.01 -23.34
C TYR A 90 16.14 0.64 -22.18
N ALA A 91 16.01 -0.58 -21.64
CA ALA A 91 16.85 -1.08 -20.56
C ALA A 91 18.34 -1.07 -20.98
N ALA A 92 18.66 -1.59 -22.18
CA ALA A 92 20.04 -1.65 -22.69
C ALA A 92 20.67 -0.28 -22.95
N ALA A 93 19.87 0.71 -23.34
CA ALA A 93 20.33 2.07 -23.59
C ALA A 93 20.37 2.95 -22.33
N SER A 94 19.74 2.50 -21.24
CA SER A 94 19.65 3.25 -19.99
C SER A 94 20.83 2.95 -19.06
N THR A 95 21.23 3.94 -18.28
CA THR A 95 22.31 3.83 -17.30
C THR A 95 21.82 4.13 -15.90
N GLY A 96 22.29 3.40 -14.89
CA GLY A 96 21.96 3.65 -13.48
C GLY A 96 20.66 3.03 -12.96
N CYS A 97 19.89 2.30 -13.79
CA CYS A 97 18.71 1.55 -13.38
C CYS A 97 18.88 0.05 -13.67
N LYS A 98 18.32 -0.80 -12.79
CA LYS A 98 18.38 -2.26 -12.84
C LYS A 98 17.06 -2.94 -12.43
N ILE A 99 16.01 -2.16 -12.18
CA ILE A 99 14.71 -2.65 -11.74
C ILE A 99 13.64 -2.04 -12.64
N TRP A 100 12.89 -2.88 -13.34
CA TRP A 100 11.94 -2.49 -14.38
C TRP A 100 10.54 -2.99 -14.06
N ILE A 101 9.53 -2.13 -14.00
CA ILE A 101 8.13 -2.54 -13.86
C ILE A 101 7.50 -2.56 -15.26
N ILE A 102 6.78 -3.62 -15.62
CA ILE A 102 6.11 -3.72 -16.93
C ILE A 102 4.64 -3.36 -16.81
N GLY A 103 4.26 -2.19 -17.33
CA GLY A 103 2.90 -1.66 -17.27
C GLY A 103 2.50 -1.17 -15.87
N ASN A 104 1.26 -0.71 -15.77
CA ASN A 104 0.68 -0.20 -14.54
C ASN A 104 -0.83 -0.38 -14.55
N GLU A 105 -1.41 -0.79 -13.42
CA GLU A 105 -2.85 -0.80 -13.17
C GLU A 105 -3.67 -1.40 -14.32
N MET A 106 -3.22 -2.55 -14.84
CA MET A 106 -3.76 -3.16 -16.06
C MET A 106 -5.24 -3.56 -15.96
N ASN A 107 -5.77 -3.68 -14.74
CA ASN A 107 -7.17 -3.92 -14.46
C ASN A 107 -8.03 -2.64 -14.45
N HIS A 108 -7.45 -1.44 -14.46
CA HIS A 108 -8.16 -0.17 -14.51
C HIS A 108 -8.45 0.21 -15.98
N PRO A 109 -9.72 0.41 -16.40
CA PRO A 109 -10.02 0.62 -17.81
C PRO A 109 -9.33 1.82 -18.47
N VAL A 110 -9.03 2.90 -17.75
CA VAL A 110 -8.30 4.07 -18.30
C VAL A 110 -6.92 3.67 -18.83
N GLU A 111 -6.31 2.64 -18.27
CA GLU A 111 -4.97 2.15 -18.62
C GLU A 111 -4.98 1.08 -19.72
N ARG A 112 -6.15 0.77 -20.29
CA ARG A 112 -6.27 -0.19 -21.38
C ARG A 112 -5.97 0.44 -22.74
N PRO A 113 -5.35 -0.33 -23.66
CA PRO A 113 -5.16 0.14 -25.02
C PRO A 113 -6.51 0.25 -25.75
N ASN A 114 -6.68 1.38 -26.43
CA ASN A 114 -7.83 1.72 -27.28
C ASN A 114 -9.18 1.84 -26.55
N VAL A 115 -9.18 2.01 -25.22
CA VAL A 115 -10.40 2.34 -24.49
C VAL A 115 -10.93 3.70 -24.95
N GLN A 116 -12.24 3.83 -25.08
CA GLN A 116 -12.91 5.12 -25.30
C GLN A 116 -13.87 5.38 -24.16
N ILE A 117 -13.73 6.56 -23.56
CA ILE A 117 -14.52 7.00 -22.43
C ILE A 117 -15.23 8.29 -22.83
N ASP A 118 -16.55 8.31 -22.66
CA ASP A 118 -17.36 9.51 -22.77
C ASP A 118 -17.21 10.33 -21.49
N TRP A 119 -16.21 11.20 -21.48
CA TRP A 119 -15.92 12.10 -20.37
C TRP A 119 -17.03 13.12 -20.10
N SER A 120 -17.97 13.32 -21.04
CA SER A 120 -19.11 14.22 -20.83
C SER A 120 -20.19 13.61 -19.94
N ARG A 121 -20.28 12.27 -19.92
CA ARG A 121 -21.23 11.48 -19.12
C ARG A 121 -20.63 10.92 -17.84
N THR A 122 -19.34 11.12 -17.62
CA THR A 122 -18.64 10.77 -16.38
C THR A 122 -18.75 11.96 -15.42
N VAL A 123 -19.33 11.76 -14.21
CA VAL A 123 -19.56 12.86 -13.24
C VAL A 123 -18.20 13.39 -12.76
N ARG A 124 -17.98 14.70 -12.92
CA ARG A 124 -16.66 15.34 -12.72
C ARG A 124 -16.41 15.70 -11.25
N PRO A 125 -15.19 15.52 -10.71
CA PRO A 125 -14.72 16.35 -9.61
C PRO A 125 -14.38 17.74 -10.13
N ALA A 126 -14.32 18.71 -9.22
CA ALA A 126 -14.10 20.11 -9.52
C ALA A 126 -12.71 20.47 -10.09
N ASP A 127 -11.80 19.51 -10.29
CA ASP A 127 -10.40 19.79 -10.66
C ASP A 127 -10.03 19.31 -12.08
N PRO A 128 -9.82 20.22 -13.04
CA PRO A 128 -9.46 19.92 -14.42
C PRO A 128 -7.99 19.50 -14.64
N VAL A 129 -7.13 19.41 -13.61
CA VAL A 129 -5.70 19.03 -13.77
C VAL A 129 -5.47 17.50 -13.68
N SER A 130 -6.52 16.72 -13.43
CA SER A 130 -6.40 15.32 -13.01
C SER A 130 -7.14 14.31 -13.90
N TRP A 131 -7.13 14.56 -15.22
CA TRP A 131 -7.74 13.69 -16.23
C TRP A 131 -7.29 12.22 -16.08
N GLY A 132 -8.21 11.35 -15.67
CA GLY A 132 -8.03 9.90 -15.60
C GLY A 132 -7.36 9.33 -14.35
N ARG A 133 -6.83 10.18 -13.44
CA ARG A 133 -6.15 9.74 -12.19
C ARG A 133 -6.82 10.19 -10.91
N SER A 134 -7.65 11.22 -10.97
CA SER A 134 -8.58 11.56 -9.88
C SER A 134 -9.91 10.87 -10.06
N VAL A 135 -10.67 10.82 -8.94
CA VAL A 135 -12.08 10.49 -8.72
C VAL A 135 -12.54 9.06 -8.53
N SER A 136 -13.58 8.97 -7.69
CA SER A 136 -14.52 7.90 -7.26
C SER A 136 -14.80 6.69 -8.18
N TRP A 137 -14.21 6.66 -9.38
CA TRP A 137 -14.28 5.62 -10.40
C TRP A 137 -13.02 4.74 -10.43
N ARG A 138 -11.88 5.24 -9.94
CA ARG A 138 -10.65 4.45 -9.77
C ARG A 138 -10.92 3.23 -8.90
N PHE A 139 -11.71 3.45 -7.84
CA PHE A 139 -12.12 2.47 -6.84
C PHE A 139 -13.61 2.16 -6.96
N ASN A 140 -14.03 1.66 -8.12
CA ASN A 140 -15.44 1.47 -8.42
C ASN A 140 -16.12 0.32 -7.62
N ALA A 141 -15.36 -0.40 -6.78
CA ALA A 141 -15.91 -1.33 -5.78
C ALA A 141 -16.38 -0.63 -4.49
N LEU A 142 -16.07 0.65 -4.30
CA LEU A 142 -16.58 1.45 -3.18
C LEU A 142 -18.00 1.92 -3.54
N GLU A 143 -19.01 1.35 -2.89
CA GLU A 143 -20.36 1.89 -2.95
C GLU A 143 -20.46 3.19 -2.13
N GLY A 144 -21.40 4.06 -2.51
CA GLY A 144 -21.81 5.17 -1.65
C GLY A 144 -22.71 4.67 -0.51
N ASP A 145 -22.77 5.43 0.58
CA ASP A 145 -23.50 5.10 1.82
C ASP A 145 -25.03 4.85 1.66
N ASP A 146 -25.61 5.01 0.47
CA ASP A 146 -27.06 4.91 0.23
C ASP A 146 -27.53 3.54 -0.29
N GLY A 147 -26.63 2.55 -0.42
CA GLY A 147 -26.98 1.22 -0.93
C GLY A 147 -27.54 1.24 -2.36
N GLN A 148 -27.35 2.35 -3.07
CA GLN A 148 -27.49 2.42 -4.51
C GLN A 148 -26.11 2.22 -5.14
N PRO A 149 -26.00 1.56 -6.30
CA PRO A 149 -24.81 1.74 -7.11
C PRO A 149 -24.72 3.23 -7.36
N THR A 150 -23.69 3.88 -6.82
CA THR A 150 -23.41 5.27 -7.15
C THR A 150 -23.47 5.38 -8.65
N ARG A 151 -24.09 6.46 -9.13
CA ARG A 151 -24.26 6.78 -10.55
C ARG A 151 -22.91 7.05 -11.23
N SER A 152 -21.86 6.40 -10.76
CA SER A 152 -20.49 6.57 -11.13
C SER A 152 -19.85 5.35 -11.78
N ARG A 153 -20.43 4.88 -12.90
CA ARG A 153 -19.68 4.04 -13.86
C ARG A 153 -19.05 4.94 -14.90
N MET A 154 -17.73 4.79 -15.14
CA MET A 154 -17.10 5.46 -16.28
C MET A 154 -17.92 5.13 -17.52
N ALA A 155 -18.29 6.15 -18.29
CA ALA A 155 -19.10 5.96 -19.49
C ALA A 155 -18.23 5.42 -20.63
N ILE A 156 -17.82 4.16 -20.49
CA ILE A 156 -17.01 3.45 -21.47
C ILE A 156 -17.88 3.20 -22.71
N THR A 157 -17.57 3.89 -23.81
CA THR A 157 -18.24 3.69 -25.11
C THR A 157 -17.56 2.61 -25.94
N ASN A 158 -16.27 2.38 -25.69
CA ASN A 158 -15.52 1.24 -26.20
C ASN A 158 -14.59 0.72 -25.09
N PRO A 159 -14.69 -0.56 -24.67
CA PRO A 159 -13.87 -1.10 -23.59
C PRO A 159 -12.37 -1.19 -23.91
N GLY A 160 -11.97 -0.99 -25.17
CA GLY A 160 -10.62 -1.29 -25.63
C GLY A 160 -10.33 -2.79 -25.52
N GLU A 161 -9.05 -3.17 -25.51
CA GLU A 161 -8.68 -4.54 -25.15
C GLU A 161 -8.63 -4.67 -23.62
N VAL A 162 -9.53 -5.49 -23.07
CA VAL A 162 -9.50 -5.85 -21.66
C VAL A 162 -8.28 -6.73 -21.41
N ILE A 163 -7.36 -6.25 -20.57
CA ILE A 163 -6.13 -6.98 -20.26
C ILE A 163 -6.46 -8.06 -19.21
N THR A 164 -6.69 -9.29 -19.66
CA THR A 164 -6.87 -10.45 -18.76
C THR A 164 -5.53 -10.87 -18.11
N PRO A 165 -5.54 -11.68 -17.04
CA PRO A 165 -4.31 -12.23 -16.47
C PRO A 165 -3.45 -12.97 -17.50
N GLN A 166 -4.05 -13.68 -18.45
CA GLN A 166 -3.34 -14.39 -19.51
C GLN A 166 -2.64 -13.43 -20.49
N LEU A 167 -3.32 -12.35 -20.89
CA LEU A 167 -2.73 -11.32 -21.76
C LEU A 167 -1.59 -10.60 -21.06
N TYR A 168 -1.78 -10.23 -19.79
CA TYR A 168 -0.73 -9.58 -19.01
C TYR A 168 0.48 -10.49 -18.82
N ALA A 169 0.28 -11.73 -18.36
CA ALA A 169 1.36 -12.69 -18.15
C ALA A 169 2.16 -12.96 -19.44
N ARG A 170 1.51 -12.98 -20.61
CA ARG A 170 2.19 -13.07 -21.91
C ARG A 170 3.05 -11.83 -22.18
N CYS A 171 2.49 -10.63 -22.06
CA CYS A 171 3.22 -9.38 -22.27
C CYS A 171 4.45 -9.27 -21.35
N TYR A 172 4.22 -9.51 -20.06
CA TYR A 172 5.26 -9.47 -19.03
C TYR A 172 6.42 -10.43 -19.34
N ARG A 173 6.13 -11.70 -19.67
CA ARG A 173 7.18 -12.69 -20.02
C ARG A 173 7.99 -12.26 -21.24
N LEU A 174 7.31 -11.81 -22.30
CA LEU A 174 8.00 -11.33 -23.50
C LEU A 174 8.96 -10.17 -23.16
N CYS A 175 8.50 -9.21 -22.35
CA CYS A 175 9.33 -8.08 -21.92
C CYS A 175 10.51 -8.55 -21.04
N ARG A 176 10.26 -9.40 -20.05
CA ARG A 176 11.29 -9.92 -19.14
C ARG A 176 12.36 -10.68 -19.89
N ASP A 177 11.97 -11.67 -20.70
CA ASP A 177 12.89 -12.50 -21.47
C ASP A 177 13.72 -11.66 -22.43
N ALA A 178 13.11 -10.65 -23.07
CA ALA A 178 13.81 -9.74 -23.96
C ALA A 178 14.83 -8.85 -23.24
N ILE A 179 14.51 -8.36 -22.02
CA ILE A 179 15.44 -7.58 -21.19
C ILE A 179 16.61 -8.47 -20.75
N HIS A 180 16.34 -9.64 -20.17
CA HIS A 180 17.37 -10.56 -19.68
C HIS A 180 18.29 -11.08 -20.78
N ALA A 181 17.79 -11.19 -22.02
CA ALA A 181 18.60 -11.56 -23.17
C ALA A 181 19.64 -10.49 -23.58
N LYS A 182 19.56 -9.26 -23.07
CA LYS A 182 20.53 -8.21 -23.38
C LYS A 182 21.83 -8.41 -22.60
N PRO A 183 23.01 -8.27 -23.25
CA PRO A 183 24.29 -8.37 -22.56
C PRO A 183 24.38 -7.40 -21.38
N GLY A 184 24.71 -7.92 -20.19
CA GLY A 184 24.81 -7.12 -18.97
C GLY A 184 23.49 -6.81 -18.27
N HIS A 185 22.37 -7.41 -18.70
CA HIS A 185 21.04 -7.26 -18.10
C HIS A 185 20.43 -8.58 -17.60
N ALA A 186 21.23 -9.65 -17.53
CA ALA A 186 20.76 -10.97 -17.05
C ALA A 186 20.42 -10.98 -15.55
N ASP A 187 20.91 -9.99 -14.79
CA ASP A 187 20.68 -9.80 -13.35
C ASP A 187 19.69 -8.65 -13.05
N ASP A 188 19.10 -8.04 -14.07
CA ASP A 188 18.07 -7.01 -13.88
C ASP A 188 16.82 -7.64 -13.25
N GLN A 189 16.16 -6.91 -12.35
CA GLN A 189 14.85 -7.32 -11.85
C GLN A 189 13.75 -6.78 -12.76
N VAL A 190 12.89 -7.66 -13.26
CA VAL A 190 11.68 -7.27 -13.98
C VAL A 190 10.47 -7.57 -13.10
N LEU A 191 9.83 -6.54 -12.60
CA LEU A 191 8.71 -6.60 -11.66
C LEU A 191 7.37 -6.65 -12.41
N VAL A 192 6.42 -7.41 -11.90
CA VAL A 192 5.02 -7.29 -12.35
C VAL A 192 4.49 -5.90 -12.01
N GLY A 193 3.60 -5.37 -12.84
CA GLY A 193 2.93 -4.08 -12.66
C GLY A 193 1.93 -4.11 -11.52
N GLY A 194 1.82 -3.01 -10.79
CA GLY A 194 0.85 -2.86 -9.71
C GLY A 194 -0.57 -3.03 -10.24
N VAL A 195 -1.39 -3.81 -9.53
CA VAL A 195 -2.82 -3.97 -9.82
C VAL A 195 -3.58 -2.86 -9.07
N ALA A 196 -4.48 -2.17 -9.75
CA ALA A 196 -5.31 -1.13 -9.15
C ALA A 196 -6.22 -1.76 -8.07
N PRO A 197 -6.06 -1.36 -6.79
CA PRO A 197 -6.93 -1.82 -5.72
C PRO A 197 -8.39 -1.39 -5.98
N TRP A 198 -9.35 -2.18 -5.52
CA TRP A 198 -10.79 -1.88 -5.57
C TRP A 198 -11.37 -1.62 -6.97
N ASN A 199 -10.69 -2.03 -8.04
CA ASN A 199 -11.19 -1.89 -9.41
C ASN A 199 -11.77 -3.21 -9.95
N THR A 200 -13.08 -3.23 -10.20
CA THR A 200 -13.84 -4.41 -10.64
C THR A 200 -14.25 -4.40 -12.11
N LEU A 201 -13.75 -3.44 -12.89
CA LEU A 201 -14.18 -3.25 -14.27
C LEU A 201 -13.48 -4.18 -15.28
N SER A 202 -12.63 -5.11 -14.81
CA SER A 202 -11.94 -6.13 -15.63
C SER A 202 -12.41 -7.56 -15.33
N PRO A 203 -13.69 -7.91 -15.53
CA PRO A 203 -14.14 -9.29 -15.39
C PRO A 203 -13.58 -10.19 -16.50
N TYR A 204 -13.35 -11.46 -16.19
CA TYR A 204 -12.92 -12.50 -17.13
C TYR A 204 -13.42 -13.88 -16.68
N ASP A 205 -13.27 -14.89 -17.55
CA ASP A 205 -13.67 -16.27 -17.24
C ASP A 205 -12.95 -16.77 -15.97
N GLY A 206 -13.73 -17.16 -14.97
CA GLY A 206 -13.24 -17.55 -13.65
C GLY A 206 -13.21 -16.41 -12.61
N ASN A 207 -13.33 -15.15 -13.02
CA ASN A 207 -13.46 -13.99 -12.14
C ASN A 207 -14.53 -13.00 -12.67
N PRO A 208 -15.81 -13.42 -12.70
CA PRO A 208 -16.89 -12.61 -13.27
C PRO A 208 -17.19 -11.33 -12.47
N SER A 209 -16.78 -11.26 -11.21
CA SER A 209 -16.94 -10.08 -10.35
C SER A 209 -15.84 -9.04 -10.53
N GLY A 210 -14.78 -9.33 -11.30
CA GLY A 210 -13.61 -8.46 -11.39
C GLY A 210 -12.86 -8.30 -10.07
N ASP A 211 -12.84 -9.34 -9.22
CA ASP A 211 -12.10 -9.33 -7.95
C ASP A 211 -10.62 -9.04 -8.24
N TRP A 212 -10.13 -7.87 -7.81
CA TRP A 212 -8.79 -7.37 -8.15
C TRP A 212 -7.67 -8.17 -7.45
N ILE A 213 -7.94 -8.71 -6.27
CA ILE A 213 -7.00 -9.58 -5.55
C ILE A 213 -6.90 -10.92 -6.28
N ARG A 214 -8.03 -11.45 -6.77
CA ARG A 214 -8.02 -12.65 -7.62
C ARG A 214 -7.31 -12.41 -8.96
N TYR A 215 -7.51 -11.25 -9.58
CA TYR A 215 -6.78 -10.86 -10.80
C TYR A 215 -5.27 -10.87 -10.58
N PHE A 216 -4.80 -10.30 -9.47
CA PHE A 216 -3.41 -10.33 -9.05
C PHE A 216 -2.87 -11.75 -8.81
N GLU A 217 -3.61 -12.57 -8.06
CA GLU A 217 -3.23 -13.96 -7.79
C GLU A 217 -3.13 -14.78 -9.08
N ASP A 218 -4.11 -14.64 -9.99
CA ASP A 218 -4.13 -15.34 -11.27
C ASP A 218 -2.96 -14.93 -12.17
N ILE A 219 -2.56 -13.64 -12.17
CA ILE A 219 -1.34 -13.18 -12.85
C ILE A 219 -0.11 -13.92 -12.32
N LEU A 220 0.09 -13.93 -11.00
CA LEU A 220 1.27 -14.53 -10.39
C LEU A 220 1.33 -16.03 -10.64
N LYS A 221 0.20 -16.75 -10.51
CA LYS A 221 0.09 -18.18 -10.84
C LYS A 221 0.41 -18.45 -12.31
N LEU A 222 -0.09 -17.60 -13.21
CA LEU A 222 0.15 -17.75 -14.64
C LEU A 222 1.59 -17.47 -15.01
N ILE A 223 2.30 -16.55 -14.34
CA ILE A 223 3.73 -16.24 -14.56
C ILE A 223 4.61 -17.35 -13.96
N GLY A 224 4.36 -17.74 -12.71
CA GLY A 224 5.12 -18.74 -11.96
C GLY A 224 6.47 -18.25 -11.45
N GLU A 225 6.98 -18.86 -10.37
CA GLU A 225 8.18 -18.42 -9.64
C GLU A 225 9.43 -18.30 -10.52
N GLY A 226 9.65 -19.23 -11.46
CA GLY A 226 10.83 -19.24 -12.33
C GLY A 226 10.86 -18.12 -13.38
N ASN A 227 9.78 -17.37 -13.54
CA ASN A 227 9.66 -16.31 -14.53
C ASN A 227 9.35 -14.95 -13.90
N CYS A 228 9.50 -14.77 -12.58
CA CYS A 228 9.18 -13.53 -11.89
C CYS A 228 10.37 -13.09 -11.02
N ASP A 229 10.84 -11.86 -11.18
CA ASP A 229 11.98 -11.35 -10.38
C ASP A 229 11.52 -10.54 -9.17
N GLY A 230 10.25 -10.13 -9.13
CA GLY A 230 9.68 -9.35 -8.04
C GLY A 230 8.28 -8.83 -8.31
N ILE A 231 7.69 -8.27 -7.27
CA ILE A 231 6.26 -7.97 -7.20
C ILE A 231 6.05 -6.50 -6.86
N THR A 232 5.11 -5.89 -7.58
CA THR A 232 4.64 -4.53 -7.31
C THR A 232 3.20 -4.57 -6.81
N ILE A 233 2.90 -3.79 -5.77
CA ILE A 233 1.56 -3.59 -5.25
C ILE A 233 1.32 -2.10 -5.00
N HIS A 234 0.06 -1.68 -4.94
CA HIS A 234 -0.33 -0.32 -4.55
C HIS A 234 -1.22 -0.36 -3.30
N ALA A 235 -1.17 0.67 -2.47
CA ALA A 235 -1.97 0.77 -1.25
C ALA A 235 -2.31 2.23 -0.94
N TYR A 236 -3.53 2.50 -0.50
CA TYR A 236 -4.03 3.87 -0.29
C TYR A 236 -4.93 3.95 0.94
N THR A 237 -5.15 5.16 1.46
CA THR A 237 -6.30 5.45 2.33
C THR A 237 -7.37 6.22 1.55
N HIS A 238 -8.62 6.19 2.01
CA HIS A 238 -9.71 6.90 1.34
C HIS A 238 -9.85 8.36 1.77
N SER A 239 -9.24 8.73 2.90
CA SER A 239 -9.17 10.11 3.36
C SER A 239 -7.77 10.49 3.85
N SER A 240 -7.62 11.75 4.23
CA SER A 240 -6.42 12.28 4.89
C SER A 240 -6.33 11.96 6.38
N ASN A 241 -7.25 11.12 6.91
CA ASN A 241 -7.22 10.72 8.31
C ASN A 241 -6.06 9.73 8.58
N PRO A 242 -5.06 10.08 9.39
CA PRO A 242 -3.94 9.20 9.73
C PRO A 242 -4.37 7.87 10.39
N ASP A 243 -5.50 7.82 11.09
CA ASP A 243 -5.97 6.59 11.75
C ASP A 243 -6.26 5.47 10.74
N GLU A 244 -6.62 5.82 9.50
CA GLU A 244 -6.92 4.87 8.43
C GLU A 244 -5.71 4.01 8.01
N ILE A 245 -4.50 4.37 8.43
CA ILE A 245 -3.30 3.53 8.25
C ILE A 245 -3.40 2.20 9.02
N HIS A 246 -4.02 2.23 10.21
CA HIS A 246 -4.01 1.09 11.15
C HIS A 246 -5.38 0.42 11.32
N THR A 247 -6.44 0.96 10.72
CA THR A 247 -7.80 0.43 10.89
C THR A 247 -8.02 -0.85 10.08
N ASP A 248 -8.65 -1.85 10.70
CA ASP A 248 -9.21 -3.02 10.02
C ASP A 248 -10.66 -2.76 9.61
N THR A 249 -10.86 -1.79 8.72
CA THR A 249 -12.16 -1.55 8.06
C THR A 249 -12.21 -2.42 6.82
N PHE A 250 -13.30 -3.17 6.64
CA PHE A 250 -13.49 -4.03 5.48
C PHE A 250 -14.52 -3.46 4.50
N MET A 251 -14.39 -3.85 3.23
CA MET A 251 -15.31 -3.47 2.15
C MET A 251 -16.75 -3.95 2.41
N ASN A 252 -17.71 -3.38 1.68
CA ASN A 252 -19.07 -3.91 1.64
C ASN A 252 -19.17 -5.20 0.82
N PRO A 253 -20.27 -5.97 0.96
CA PRO A 253 -20.56 -7.08 0.07
C PRO A 253 -20.52 -6.68 -1.42
N PRO A 254 -19.99 -7.54 -2.31
CA PRO A 254 -19.54 -8.92 -2.10
C PRO A 254 -18.07 -9.06 -1.65
N PHE A 255 -17.39 -7.97 -1.31
CA PHE A 255 -15.96 -7.93 -1.05
C PHE A 255 -15.59 -7.82 0.43
N GLN A 256 -16.49 -8.16 1.34
CA GLN A 256 -16.33 -7.98 2.80
C GLN A 256 -15.15 -8.69 3.47
N LYS A 257 -14.38 -9.47 2.70
CA LYS A 257 -13.11 -10.08 3.11
C LYS A 257 -11.89 -9.17 2.90
N TYR A 258 -12.03 -8.10 2.12
CA TYR A 258 -10.93 -7.21 1.74
C TYR A 258 -10.94 -5.92 2.53
N GLN A 259 -9.75 -5.42 2.80
CA GLN A 259 -9.51 -4.19 3.54
C GLN A 259 -9.92 -2.97 2.71
N PHE A 260 -10.51 -2.00 3.40
CA PHE A 260 -10.99 -0.75 2.84
C PHE A 260 -9.90 0.31 2.80
N ASN A 261 -8.90 0.32 3.68
CA ASN A 261 -7.89 1.39 3.72
C ASN A 261 -6.48 0.84 3.44
N PHE A 262 -5.47 1.48 4.01
CA PHE A 262 -4.05 1.24 3.74
C PHE A 262 -3.67 -0.24 3.83
N ARG A 263 -4.24 -0.95 4.82
CA ARG A 263 -4.03 -2.40 5.03
C ARG A 263 -4.49 -3.29 3.88
N THR A 264 -5.06 -2.76 2.79
CA THR A 264 -5.23 -3.50 1.52
C THR A 264 -3.93 -4.08 0.99
N TYR A 265 -2.76 -3.51 1.35
CA TYR A 265 -1.47 -4.15 1.05
C TYR A 265 -1.42 -5.59 1.58
N ARG A 266 -2.04 -5.88 2.75
CA ARG A 266 -2.08 -7.21 3.35
C ARG A 266 -2.88 -8.19 2.49
N ASP A 267 -3.94 -7.73 1.83
CA ASP A 267 -4.73 -8.58 0.91
C ASP A 267 -3.88 -9.04 -0.27
N PHE A 268 -3.10 -8.12 -0.86
CA PHE A 268 -2.14 -8.48 -1.91
C PHE A 268 -1.03 -9.40 -1.40
N MET A 269 -0.44 -9.10 -0.24
CA MET A 269 0.63 -9.93 0.35
C MET A 269 0.14 -11.35 0.64
N ASN A 270 -1.09 -11.51 1.14
CA ASN A 270 -1.69 -12.82 1.40
C ASN A 270 -2.00 -13.59 0.12
N ALA A 271 -2.29 -12.88 -0.98
CA ALA A 271 -2.56 -13.46 -2.29
C ALA A 271 -1.30 -13.90 -3.05
N VAL A 272 -0.09 -13.52 -2.61
CA VAL A 272 1.16 -14.01 -3.21
C VAL A 272 1.27 -15.54 -3.02
N PRO A 273 1.42 -16.33 -4.10
CA PRO A 273 1.60 -17.77 -4.02
C PRO A 273 2.77 -18.14 -3.11
N SER A 274 2.65 -19.20 -2.30
CA SER A 274 3.66 -19.55 -1.29
C SER A 274 5.06 -19.74 -1.86
N ASN A 275 5.17 -20.37 -3.04
CA ASN A 275 6.44 -20.56 -3.74
C ASN A 275 7.05 -19.25 -4.27
N MET A 276 6.30 -18.15 -4.31
CA MET A 276 6.77 -16.83 -4.73
C MET A 276 7.04 -15.88 -3.55
N ARG A 277 6.82 -16.30 -2.30
CA ARG A 277 7.01 -15.45 -1.12
C ARG A 277 8.47 -15.11 -0.79
N HIS A 278 9.41 -15.72 -1.50
CA HIS A 278 10.84 -15.38 -1.43
C HIS A 278 11.20 -14.18 -2.31
N LEU A 279 10.32 -13.79 -3.24
CA LEU A 279 10.56 -12.68 -4.16
C LEU A 279 10.46 -11.32 -3.45
N PRO A 280 11.16 -10.29 -3.93
CA PRO A 280 11.01 -8.94 -3.40
C PRO A 280 9.62 -8.37 -3.72
N VAL A 281 9.06 -7.59 -2.77
CA VAL A 281 7.81 -6.83 -2.96
C VAL A 281 8.06 -5.35 -2.75
N TYR A 282 7.47 -4.51 -3.59
CA TYR A 282 7.57 -3.05 -3.54
C TYR A 282 6.16 -2.45 -3.57
N ILE A 283 5.83 -1.59 -2.60
CA ILE A 283 4.66 -0.70 -2.70
C ILE A 283 5.09 0.53 -3.51
N THR A 284 4.84 0.54 -4.81
CA THR A 284 5.39 1.58 -5.72
C THR A 284 4.50 2.80 -5.87
N GLU A 285 3.34 2.78 -5.22
CA GLU A 285 2.40 3.89 -5.22
C GLU A 285 1.58 3.86 -3.92
N THR A 286 1.64 4.96 -3.16
CA THR A 286 0.80 5.18 -1.99
C THR A 286 0.47 6.66 -1.78
N ASP A 287 -0.76 6.93 -1.37
CA ASP A 287 -1.26 8.24 -0.96
C ASP A 287 -2.56 8.11 -0.17
N GLN A 288 -3.03 9.24 0.35
CA GLN A 288 -4.41 9.46 0.73
C GLN A 288 -5.17 9.83 -0.57
N ASP A 289 -6.31 9.21 -0.90
CA ASP A 289 -7.11 9.50 -2.13
C ASP A 289 -7.68 10.95 -2.17
N GLN A 290 -7.17 11.83 -1.31
CA GLN A 290 -7.38 13.27 -1.27
C GLN A 290 -6.08 14.02 -1.56
N PRO A 291 -6.14 15.28 -2.03
CA PRO A 291 -4.93 16.05 -2.25
C PRO A 291 -4.07 16.11 -0.99
N TRP A 292 -2.74 16.10 -1.17
CA TRP A 292 -1.85 16.42 -0.06
C TRP A 292 -2.15 17.83 0.43
N GLU A 293 -2.69 17.91 1.64
CA GLU A 293 -2.81 19.15 2.37
C GLU A 293 -1.41 19.62 2.76
N ASN A 294 -1.16 20.93 2.76
CA ASN A 294 0.10 21.47 3.26
C ASN A 294 0.11 21.45 4.81
N ARG A 295 0.04 20.25 5.39
CA ARG A 295 -0.09 20.03 6.83
C ARG A 295 0.63 18.74 7.21
N ASN A 296 1.35 18.77 8.33
CA ASN A 296 1.83 17.55 8.98
C ASN A 296 0.67 16.95 9.78
N ASN A 297 -0.09 16.06 9.17
CA ASN A 297 -1.18 15.32 9.81
C ASN A 297 -0.73 13.97 10.40
N GLY A 298 0.53 13.56 10.16
CA GLY A 298 1.09 12.30 10.65
C GLY A 298 0.83 11.09 9.75
N TRP A 299 0.15 11.26 8.62
CA TRP A 299 -0.16 10.16 7.70
C TRP A 299 1.11 9.46 7.21
N VAL A 300 2.12 10.24 6.78
CA VAL A 300 3.34 9.71 6.16
C VAL A 300 4.15 8.89 7.15
N LYS A 301 4.39 9.41 8.35
CA LYS A 301 5.17 8.69 9.36
C LYS A 301 4.49 7.43 9.86
N LEU A 302 3.16 7.43 9.95
CA LEU A 302 2.39 6.24 10.33
C LEU A 302 2.41 5.19 9.22
N ALA A 303 2.27 5.58 7.95
CA ALA A 303 2.36 4.66 6.81
C ALA A 303 3.70 3.91 6.78
N TYR A 304 4.82 4.63 6.94
CA TYR A 304 6.14 4.00 7.04
C TYR A 304 6.29 3.11 8.28
N GLY A 305 5.77 3.55 9.43
CA GLY A 305 5.78 2.76 10.67
C GLY A 305 4.97 1.46 10.55
N GLU A 306 3.83 1.47 9.86
CA GLU A 306 3.00 0.29 9.60
C GLU A 306 3.75 -0.74 8.72
N ILE A 307 4.44 -0.30 7.66
CA ILE A 307 5.22 -1.20 6.80
C ILE A 307 6.46 -1.75 7.53
N ASP A 308 7.15 -0.93 8.33
CA ASP A 308 8.24 -1.42 9.16
C ASP A 308 7.73 -2.44 10.19
N HIS A 309 6.60 -2.18 10.84
CA HIS A 309 5.95 -3.12 11.75
C HIS A 309 5.62 -4.45 11.03
N TRP A 310 5.05 -4.40 9.82
CA TRP A 310 4.80 -5.60 8.99
C TRP A 310 6.10 -6.38 8.73
N ASN A 311 7.18 -5.70 8.33
CA ASN A 311 8.47 -6.33 8.05
C ASN A 311 9.14 -6.94 9.29
N GLN A 312 8.84 -6.43 10.48
CA GLN A 312 9.32 -6.99 11.74
C GLN A 312 8.56 -8.25 12.17
N GLN A 313 7.37 -8.52 11.61
CA GLN A 313 6.61 -9.70 12.00
C GLN A 313 7.26 -10.99 11.46
N PRO A 314 7.46 -12.01 12.32
CA PRO A 314 8.00 -13.29 11.89
C PRO A 314 7.16 -13.95 10.79
N GLY A 315 7.80 -14.23 9.65
CA GLY A 315 7.21 -15.01 8.56
C GLY A 315 6.48 -14.18 7.52
N ASN A 316 6.41 -12.86 7.72
CA ASN A 316 5.94 -11.96 6.68
C ASN A 316 6.99 -11.87 5.56
N GLN A 317 6.52 -11.97 4.32
CA GLN A 317 7.30 -11.55 3.17
C GLN A 317 7.55 -10.05 3.30
N GLN A 318 8.83 -9.65 3.23
CA GLN A 318 9.21 -8.27 3.48
C GLN A 318 8.93 -7.38 2.27
N ILE A 319 8.44 -6.18 2.56
CA ILE A 319 8.22 -5.09 1.61
C ILE A 319 9.45 -4.19 1.61
N ARG A 320 10.11 -4.07 0.48
CA ARG A 320 11.41 -3.40 0.35
C ARG A 320 11.33 -1.89 0.19
N ALA A 321 10.19 -1.38 -0.29
CA ALA A 321 9.96 0.04 -0.46
C ALA A 321 8.47 0.41 -0.28
N LEU A 322 8.23 1.59 0.28
CA LEU A 322 6.96 2.30 0.28
C LEU A 322 7.17 3.66 -0.40
N ILE A 323 6.49 3.88 -1.53
CA ILE A 323 6.76 5.02 -2.42
C ILE A 323 5.60 6.02 -2.38
N LEU A 324 5.86 7.21 -1.83
CA LEU A 324 4.87 8.29 -1.76
C LEU A 324 4.56 8.87 -3.15
N TYR A 325 3.28 8.96 -3.50
CA TYR A 325 2.79 9.52 -4.75
C TYR A 325 2.24 10.95 -4.56
N ARG A 326 2.77 11.98 -5.22
CA ARG A 326 4.06 12.03 -5.95
C ARG A 326 4.73 13.39 -5.80
N TRP A 327 6.03 13.45 -6.08
CA TRP A 327 6.81 14.65 -5.81
C TRP A 327 6.43 15.87 -6.65
N PRO A 328 6.54 15.85 -8.00
CA PRO A 328 6.45 17.06 -8.82
C PRO A 328 5.02 17.57 -8.97
N ASN A 329 4.88 18.88 -9.21
CA ASN A 329 3.60 19.53 -9.49
C ASN A 329 3.04 19.18 -10.88
N ILE A 330 2.49 17.97 -11.01
CA ILE A 330 1.92 17.45 -12.26
C ILE A 330 0.47 17.01 -12.06
N ASP A 331 0.08 16.62 -10.85
CA ASP A 331 -1.32 16.40 -10.50
C ASP A 331 -1.60 16.91 -9.08
N LYS A 332 -2.87 16.78 -8.69
CA LYS A 332 -3.37 17.16 -7.38
C LYS A 332 -2.55 16.57 -6.22
N TRP A 333 -1.88 15.42 -6.40
CA TRP A 333 -1.12 14.71 -5.36
C TRP A 333 0.34 15.19 -5.30
N VAL A 334 0.59 16.44 -5.69
CA VAL A 334 1.87 17.12 -5.56
C VAL A 334 2.33 17.23 -4.10
N ILE A 335 3.56 16.81 -3.83
CA ILE A 335 4.26 17.02 -2.55
C ILE A 335 5.18 18.25 -2.61
N GLU A 336 5.73 18.59 -3.77
CA GLU A 336 6.56 19.79 -3.95
C GLU A 336 5.84 21.05 -3.44
N GLY A 337 6.49 21.77 -2.53
CA GLY A 337 5.92 22.96 -1.88
C GLY A 337 5.00 22.69 -0.68
N LYS A 338 4.65 21.43 -0.39
CA LYS A 338 3.84 21.03 0.78
C LYS A 338 4.74 20.78 2.00
N GLN A 339 5.23 21.85 2.62
CA GLN A 339 6.12 21.79 3.79
C GLN A 339 5.60 20.87 4.90
N GLY A 340 4.31 20.84 5.19
CA GLY A 340 3.74 19.96 6.21
C GLY A 340 3.94 18.47 5.91
N VAL A 341 3.76 18.04 4.65
CA VAL A 341 4.01 16.64 4.23
C VAL A 341 5.50 16.33 4.23
N ILE A 342 6.33 17.29 3.80
CA ILE A 342 7.79 17.16 3.81
C ILE A 342 8.32 17.01 5.25
N GLU A 343 7.77 17.76 6.19
CA GLU A 343 8.08 17.64 7.62
C GLU A 343 7.69 16.27 8.17
N ASP A 344 6.50 15.77 7.84
CA ASP A 344 6.03 14.44 8.25
C ASP A 344 6.94 13.34 7.68
N PHE A 345 7.37 13.46 6.42
CA PHE A 345 8.35 12.56 5.81
C PHE A 345 9.72 12.61 6.51
N LYS A 346 10.20 13.80 6.88
CA LYS A 346 11.43 13.96 7.66
C LYS A 346 11.30 13.35 9.06
N GLU A 347 10.13 13.43 9.69
CA GLU A 347 9.85 12.77 10.97
C GLU A 347 9.88 11.24 10.84
N ALA A 348 9.29 10.68 9.78
CA ALA A 348 9.40 9.26 9.46
C ALA A 348 10.87 8.83 9.37
N MET A 349 11.68 9.62 8.65
CA MET A 349 13.13 9.41 8.49
C MET A 349 13.96 9.68 9.74
N ARG A 350 13.38 10.05 10.89
CA ARG A 350 14.10 9.97 12.17
C ARG A 350 14.29 8.51 12.62
N ASN A 351 13.42 7.60 12.16
CA ASN A 351 13.48 6.17 12.49
C ASN A 351 14.31 5.37 11.46
N ASP A 352 14.99 4.31 11.89
CA ASP A 352 15.83 3.46 11.03
C ASP A 352 15.00 2.33 10.37
N TYR A 353 13.95 2.69 9.65
CA TYR A 353 13.08 1.71 9.00
C TYR A 353 13.76 1.05 7.81
N ARG A 354 13.88 -0.27 7.86
CA ARG A 354 14.64 -1.07 6.90
C ARG A 354 13.93 -2.37 6.60
N TRP A 355 14.04 -2.83 5.37
CA TRP A 355 13.93 -4.25 5.11
C TRP A 355 15.31 -4.88 5.36
N ARG A 356 15.30 -6.15 5.74
CA ARG A 356 16.50 -6.94 6.01
C ARG A 356 16.58 -7.96 4.90
N GLU A 357 17.75 -8.10 4.28
CA GLU A 357 18.03 -9.29 3.47
C GLU A 357 17.57 -10.50 4.29
N THR A 358 16.64 -11.26 3.73
CA THR A 358 16.12 -12.46 4.37
C THR A 358 17.32 -13.23 4.88
N PRO A 359 17.40 -13.57 6.18
CA PRO A 359 18.53 -14.31 6.69
C PRO A 359 18.75 -15.52 5.77
N VAL A 360 20.02 -15.80 5.46
CA VAL A 360 20.48 -17.14 5.10
C VAL A 360 19.63 -18.14 5.88
N PRO A 361 19.07 -19.20 5.24
CA PRO A 361 18.25 -20.20 5.95
C PRO A 361 18.90 -20.47 7.30
N LEU A 362 18.16 -20.26 8.39
CA LEU A 362 18.71 -20.43 9.73
C LEU A 362 19.44 -21.77 9.73
N PRO A 363 20.73 -21.82 10.15
CA PRO A 363 21.47 -23.07 10.16
C PRO A 363 20.59 -24.10 10.85
N ALA A 364 20.25 -25.16 10.12
CA ALA A 364 19.37 -26.20 10.65
C ALA A 364 19.91 -26.65 12.01
N ALA A 365 19.03 -26.85 12.97
CA ALA A 365 19.47 -27.40 14.25
C ALA A 365 20.19 -28.74 14.00
N ASP A 366 21.25 -29.05 14.75
CA ASP A 366 21.99 -30.33 14.59
C ASP A 366 21.19 -31.50 15.21
N PHE A 367 20.04 -31.80 14.63
CA PHE A 367 19.21 -32.94 14.95
C PHE A 367 19.56 -34.13 14.04
N LYS A 368 19.38 -35.34 14.57
CA LYS A 368 19.55 -36.60 13.83
C LYS A 368 18.29 -37.44 14.00
N ALA A 369 17.99 -38.28 13.01
CA ALA A 369 16.93 -39.27 13.14
C ALA A 369 17.16 -40.13 14.39
N GLY A 370 16.12 -40.24 15.23
CA GLY A 370 16.17 -40.88 16.54
C GLY A 370 16.37 -39.92 17.73
N ASP A 371 16.75 -38.66 17.50
CA ASP A 371 16.83 -37.67 18.57
C ASP A 371 15.46 -37.40 19.17
N THR A 372 15.40 -37.28 20.50
CA THR A 372 14.25 -36.73 21.20
C THR A 372 14.43 -35.22 21.32
N VAL A 373 13.45 -34.48 20.83
CA VAL A 373 13.34 -33.02 20.96
C VAL A 373 12.05 -32.65 21.68
N TYR A 374 12.04 -31.46 22.25
CA TYR A 374 10.93 -30.91 23.00
C TYR A 374 10.48 -29.60 22.38
N THR A 375 9.18 -29.39 22.32
CA THR A 375 8.62 -28.11 21.87
C THR A 375 8.88 -27.03 22.91
N THR A 376 9.36 -25.86 22.50
CA THR A 376 9.61 -24.74 23.42
C THR A 376 8.35 -23.94 23.74
N GLN A 377 7.32 -24.10 22.89
CA GLN A 377 6.01 -23.47 22.94
C GLN A 377 4.99 -24.38 22.23
N ASP A 378 3.78 -23.90 22.00
CA ASP A 378 2.83 -24.60 21.13
C ASP A 378 3.33 -24.64 19.68
N VAL A 379 3.40 -25.83 19.08
CA VAL A 379 3.89 -26.04 17.70
C VAL A 379 2.92 -26.90 16.90
N ASN A 380 2.60 -26.49 15.67
CA ASN A 380 1.76 -27.27 14.77
C ASN A 380 2.53 -28.46 14.20
N VAL A 381 1.97 -29.67 14.33
CA VAL A 381 2.36 -30.87 13.57
C VAL A 381 1.65 -30.82 12.23
N ARG A 382 2.38 -30.70 11.12
CA ARG A 382 1.81 -30.53 9.77
C ARG A 382 1.90 -31.78 8.91
N GLU A 383 1.05 -31.89 7.89
CA GLU A 383 1.15 -32.96 6.90
C GLU A 383 2.37 -32.78 5.98
N SER A 384 2.72 -31.54 5.64
CA SER A 384 3.87 -31.22 4.78
C SER A 384 4.73 -30.08 5.35
N PRO A 385 6.00 -29.94 4.93
CA PRO A 385 6.79 -28.74 5.22
C PRO A 385 6.10 -27.47 4.69
N GLY A 386 5.95 -26.45 5.54
CA GLY A 386 5.48 -25.12 5.16
C GLY A 386 4.70 -24.39 6.27
N TYR A 387 4.95 -23.09 6.47
CA TYR A 387 4.48 -22.32 7.62
C TYR A 387 3.01 -21.92 7.51
N GLN A 388 2.56 -21.61 6.29
CA GLN A 388 1.24 -21.03 5.99
C GLN A 388 0.41 -21.94 5.08
N LYS A 389 0.17 -23.17 5.54
CA LYS A 389 -0.69 -24.16 4.87
C LYS A 389 -1.87 -24.55 5.76
N ASP A 390 -3.00 -24.88 5.15
CA ASP A 390 -4.16 -25.47 5.83
C ASP A 390 -4.01 -27.00 5.90
N ASP A 391 -2.97 -27.46 6.60
CA ASP A 391 -2.55 -28.87 6.66
C ASP A 391 -2.14 -29.31 8.08
N VAL A 392 -2.64 -28.62 9.10
CA VAL A 392 -2.32 -28.91 10.50
C VAL A 392 -3.01 -30.20 10.93
N LYS A 393 -2.21 -31.22 11.28
CA LYS A 393 -2.71 -32.51 11.76
C LYS A 393 -3.00 -32.50 13.26
N ALA A 394 -2.17 -31.79 14.03
CA ALA A 394 -2.35 -31.60 15.46
C ALA A 394 -1.56 -30.37 15.91
N LYS A 395 -1.87 -29.89 17.11
CA LYS A 395 -1.09 -28.83 17.79
C LYS A 395 -0.42 -29.46 19.01
N ALA A 396 0.89 -29.57 19.00
CA ALA A 396 1.69 -30.07 20.12
C ALA A 396 1.88 -28.93 21.12
N PRO A 397 1.39 -29.04 22.37
CA PRO A 397 1.59 -28.01 23.39
C PRO A 397 3.07 -27.77 23.68
N LYS A 398 3.40 -26.67 24.35
CA LYS A 398 4.72 -26.48 24.98
C LYS A 398 5.17 -27.72 25.77
N ASP A 399 6.48 -27.99 25.74
CA ASP A 399 7.16 -29.06 26.47
C ASP A 399 6.80 -30.49 26.00
N THR A 400 6.14 -30.61 24.84
CA THR A 400 5.80 -31.90 24.22
C THR A 400 7.05 -32.59 23.69
N ALA A 401 7.25 -33.85 24.07
CA ALA A 401 8.31 -34.69 23.52
C ALA A 401 7.95 -35.20 22.11
N CYS A 402 8.90 -35.05 21.19
CA CYS A 402 8.81 -35.51 19.81
C CYS A 402 10.10 -36.25 19.43
N GLN A 403 9.99 -37.32 18.66
CA GLN A 403 11.14 -37.96 18.02
C GLN A 403 11.36 -37.40 16.62
N ILE A 404 12.60 -37.11 16.29
CA ILE A 404 13.02 -36.77 14.92
C ILE A 404 13.02 -38.07 14.10
N VAL A 405 12.24 -38.10 13.02
CA VAL A 405 12.11 -39.23 12.10
C VAL A 405 13.04 -39.06 10.90
N ALA A 406 13.07 -37.86 10.31
CA ALA A 406 13.88 -37.52 9.14
C ALA A 406 14.03 -35.99 9.00
N GLY A 407 14.89 -35.53 8.09
CA GLY A 407 15.12 -34.12 7.79
C GLY A 407 16.59 -33.67 7.96
N PRO A 408 16.87 -32.36 7.80
CA PRO A 408 15.89 -31.31 7.53
C PRO A 408 15.48 -31.27 6.04
N SER A 409 14.27 -30.78 5.77
CA SER A 409 13.81 -30.32 4.47
C SER A 409 13.65 -28.81 4.50
N ALA A 410 14.19 -28.10 3.52
CA ALA A 410 14.02 -26.65 3.43
C ALA A 410 12.65 -26.31 2.83
N ALA A 411 11.88 -25.44 3.49
CA ALA A 411 10.65 -24.85 2.98
C ALA A 411 10.37 -23.51 3.69
N ASP A 412 9.86 -22.51 2.96
CA ASP A 412 9.55 -21.17 3.49
C ASP A 412 10.72 -20.54 4.28
N ALA A 413 11.96 -20.75 3.80
CA ALA A 413 13.20 -20.33 4.46
C ALA A 413 13.44 -20.90 5.88
N LEU A 414 12.74 -21.98 6.23
CA LEU A 414 12.89 -22.73 7.48
C LEU A 414 13.42 -24.14 7.26
N SER A 415 14.00 -24.70 8.32
CA SER A 415 14.38 -26.10 8.39
C SER A 415 13.24 -26.92 9.01
N TRP A 416 12.61 -27.76 8.19
CA TRP A 416 11.50 -28.62 8.61
C TRP A 416 11.99 -30.03 8.87
N TRP A 417 11.55 -30.59 9.99
CA TRP A 417 11.89 -31.91 10.45
C TRP A 417 10.65 -32.78 10.47
N GLN A 418 10.77 -33.99 9.96
CA GLN A 418 9.73 -35.00 10.12
C GLN A 418 9.80 -35.49 11.57
N VAL A 419 8.69 -35.41 12.27
CA VAL A 419 8.59 -35.71 13.70
C VAL A 419 7.49 -36.72 13.99
N ARG A 420 7.68 -37.47 15.08
CA ARG A 420 6.65 -38.27 15.74
C ARG A 420 6.46 -37.73 17.15
N CYS A 421 5.35 -37.03 17.39
CA CYS A 421 5.03 -36.42 18.67
C CYS A 421 3.97 -37.23 19.42
N THR A 422 3.95 -37.14 20.75
CA THR A 422 2.82 -37.65 21.55
C THR A 422 1.92 -36.47 21.95
N VAL A 423 0.76 -36.34 21.31
CA VAL A 423 -0.20 -35.25 21.57
C VAL A 423 -1.47 -35.87 22.13
N ASN A 424 -1.91 -35.42 23.32
CA ASN A 424 -3.09 -35.95 24.02
C ASN A 424 -3.07 -37.48 24.19
N GLY A 425 -1.90 -38.07 24.40
CA GLY A 425 -1.72 -39.52 24.57
C GLY A 425 -1.71 -40.34 23.26
N ALA A 426 -1.87 -39.70 22.10
CA ALA A 426 -1.79 -40.33 20.79
C ALA A 426 -0.50 -39.96 20.05
N ALA A 427 0.08 -40.92 19.33
CA ALA A 427 1.22 -40.66 18.45
C ALA A 427 0.74 -39.96 17.17
N VAL A 428 1.36 -38.83 16.83
CA VAL A 428 1.08 -38.04 15.63
C VAL A 428 2.37 -37.86 14.84
N ASP A 429 2.37 -38.38 13.61
CA ASP A 429 3.44 -38.18 12.64
C ASP A 429 3.18 -36.95 11.76
N GLY A 430 4.19 -36.14 11.52
CA GLY A 430 4.10 -35.00 10.62
C GLY A 430 5.39 -34.20 10.53
N TRP A 431 5.27 -32.92 10.21
CA TRP A 431 6.40 -32.00 10.03
C TRP A 431 6.30 -30.82 11.01
N MET A 432 7.45 -30.45 11.58
CA MET A 432 7.62 -29.25 12.40
C MET A 432 8.86 -28.48 11.96
N ALA A 433 8.78 -27.16 11.93
CA ALA A 433 9.97 -26.33 11.80
C ALA A 433 10.77 -26.35 13.13
N ASP A 434 12.10 -26.31 13.05
CA ASP A 434 12.95 -26.18 14.25
C ASP A 434 12.95 -24.77 14.84
N SER A 435 12.54 -23.78 14.04
CA SER A 435 12.51 -22.38 14.39
C SER A 435 11.39 -21.65 13.65
N THR A 436 10.95 -20.51 14.17
CA THR A 436 10.09 -19.59 13.43
C THR A 436 10.93 -18.79 12.44
N PRO A 437 10.31 -18.14 11.43
CA PRO A 437 11.07 -17.25 10.53
C PRO A 437 11.73 -16.06 11.23
N GLY A 438 11.31 -15.75 12.47
CA GLY A 438 11.92 -14.74 13.33
C GLY A 438 13.08 -15.25 14.20
N GLY A 439 13.54 -16.50 14.01
CA GLY A 439 14.65 -17.08 14.74
C GLY A 439 14.31 -17.63 16.12
N LEU A 440 13.03 -17.65 16.51
CA LEU A 440 12.61 -18.27 17.76
C LEU A 440 12.72 -19.79 17.63
N THR A 441 13.52 -20.43 18.48
CA THR A 441 13.62 -21.89 18.54
C THR A 441 12.27 -22.50 18.90
N LEU A 442 11.76 -23.41 18.06
CA LEU A 442 10.53 -24.18 18.27
C LEU A 442 10.82 -25.57 18.84
N LEU A 443 11.96 -26.16 18.47
CA LEU A 443 12.39 -27.49 18.90
C LEU A 443 13.75 -27.41 19.60
N THR A 444 13.89 -28.08 20.74
CA THR A 444 15.16 -28.14 21.48
C THR A 444 15.47 -29.56 21.97
N LYS A 445 16.75 -29.92 22.11
CA LYS A 445 17.14 -31.18 22.77
C LYS A 445 17.06 -31.10 24.29
N THR A 446 16.95 -29.89 24.85
CA THR A 446 16.88 -29.70 26.30
C THR A 446 15.50 -30.11 26.79
N ALA A 447 15.46 -31.12 27.66
CA ALA A 447 14.22 -31.52 28.31
C ALA A 447 13.64 -30.34 29.12
N PRO A 448 12.31 -30.21 29.20
CA PRO A 448 11.65 -29.24 30.06
C PRO A 448 12.18 -29.37 31.48
N PRO A 449 12.36 -28.26 32.23
CA PRO A 449 12.70 -28.34 33.63
C PRO A 449 11.64 -29.19 34.33
N GLU A 450 12.10 -30.12 35.18
CA GLU A 450 11.22 -30.94 36.00
C GLU A 450 10.26 -30.00 36.76
N PRO A 451 8.94 -30.25 36.74
CA PRO A 451 8.00 -29.35 37.39
C PRO A 451 8.46 -29.14 38.83
N PRO A 452 8.50 -27.87 39.32
CA PRO A 452 8.93 -27.61 40.67
C PRO A 452 8.08 -28.47 41.60
N LYS A 453 8.76 -29.23 42.48
CA LYS A 453 8.08 -29.90 43.58
C LYS A 453 7.20 -28.84 44.24
N PRO A 454 5.91 -29.11 44.51
CA PRO A 454 5.05 -28.11 45.11
C PRO A 454 5.69 -27.62 46.40
N ASP A 455 6.10 -26.35 46.41
CA ASP A 455 6.46 -25.67 47.63
C ASP A 455 5.25 -25.73 48.57
N PRO A 456 5.47 -25.92 49.89
CA PRO A 456 4.38 -25.87 50.84
C PRO A 456 3.68 -24.50 50.72
N LEU A 457 2.36 -24.53 50.60
CA LEU A 457 1.48 -23.36 50.50
C LEU A 457 1.88 -22.25 51.50
N PRO A 458 1.98 -20.97 51.09
CA PRO A 458 2.03 -19.87 52.04
C PRO A 458 0.68 -19.78 52.77
N THR A 459 0.72 -19.85 54.08
CA THR A 459 -0.44 -19.74 54.97
C THR A 459 -0.98 -18.29 55.04
N GLY A 460 -2.28 -18.11 54.80
CA GLY A 460 -3.12 -17.20 55.62
C GLY A 460 -3.17 -15.70 55.33
N LYS A 461 -3.19 -15.25 54.06
CA LYS A 461 -3.36 -13.81 53.75
C LYS A 461 -4.71 -13.24 54.21
N PHE A 462 -5.79 -14.00 54.02
CA PHE A 462 -7.13 -13.64 54.47
C PHE A 462 -7.71 -14.72 55.39
N GLN A 463 -8.63 -14.32 56.27
CA GLN A 463 -9.37 -15.19 57.17
C GLN A 463 -10.80 -15.40 56.67
N LYS A 464 -11.36 -16.59 56.90
CA LYS A 464 -12.77 -16.85 56.61
C LYS A 464 -13.67 -15.91 57.41
N GLY A 465 -14.58 -15.23 56.72
CA GLY A 465 -15.43 -14.17 57.27
C GLY A 465 -14.84 -12.77 57.17
N GLU A 466 -13.57 -12.61 56.76
CA GLU A 466 -12.95 -11.31 56.53
C GLU A 466 -13.58 -10.64 55.29
N THR A 467 -13.80 -9.33 55.38
CA THR A 467 -14.20 -8.51 54.24
C THR A 467 -12.97 -7.95 53.55
N VAL A 468 -12.88 -8.14 52.24
CA VAL A 468 -11.79 -7.65 51.39
C VAL A 468 -12.35 -6.85 50.21
N VAL A 469 -11.51 -6.07 49.55
CA VAL A 469 -11.90 -5.18 48.46
C VAL A 469 -11.36 -5.70 47.13
N ALA A 470 -12.22 -5.67 46.10
CA ALA A 470 -11.83 -5.93 44.72
C ALA A 470 -10.98 -4.77 44.18
N MET A 471 -9.71 -5.03 43.89
CA MET A 471 -8.78 -4.02 43.37
C MET A 471 -8.90 -3.79 41.86
N GLN A 472 -9.58 -4.72 41.19
CA GLN A 472 -9.90 -4.73 39.76
C GLN A 472 -11.28 -5.36 39.59
N SER A 473 -11.80 -5.40 38.35
CA SER A 473 -12.96 -6.26 38.05
C SER A 473 -12.62 -7.73 38.31
N LEU A 474 -13.48 -8.45 39.03
CA LEU A 474 -13.27 -9.87 39.33
C LEU A 474 -14.26 -10.75 38.57
N SER A 475 -13.76 -11.66 37.75
CA SER A 475 -14.57 -12.76 37.21
C SER A 475 -14.82 -13.80 38.30
N LEU A 476 -16.02 -13.79 38.90
CA LEU A 476 -16.44 -14.76 39.91
C LEU A 476 -16.74 -16.10 39.25
N ARG A 477 -16.10 -17.17 39.71
CA ARG A 477 -16.19 -18.51 39.09
C ARG A 477 -16.90 -19.54 39.96
N LYS A 478 -17.47 -20.59 39.36
CA LYS A 478 -18.07 -21.71 40.10
C LYS A 478 -17.04 -22.54 40.87
N SER A 479 -15.81 -22.62 40.36
CA SER A 479 -14.72 -23.41 40.94
C SER A 479 -13.37 -22.70 40.82
N ALA A 480 -12.42 -23.02 41.69
CA ALA A 480 -11.06 -22.50 41.59
C ALA A 480 -10.39 -22.94 40.27
N GLY A 481 -9.73 -21.99 39.61
CA GLY A 481 -9.03 -22.20 38.35
C GLY A 481 -9.69 -21.50 37.15
N TYR A 482 -8.93 -21.29 36.08
CA TYR A 482 -9.37 -20.61 34.85
C TYR A 482 -9.04 -21.35 33.55
N LEU A 483 -8.05 -22.25 33.55
CA LEU A 483 -7.68 -23.03 32.36
C LEU A 483 -8.69 -24.18 32.14
N ASP A 484 -9.02 -24.43 30.87
CA ASP A 484 -9.92 -25.50 30.41
C ASP A 484 -11.34 -25.47 31.01
N LYS A 485 -11.80 -24.29 31.44
CA LYS A 485 -13.16 -24.08 31.96
C LYS A 485 -14.07 -23.53 30.87
N PRO A 486 -15.34 -23.99 30.78
CA PRO A 486 -16.30 -23.40 29.86
C PRO A 486 -16.61 -21.94 30.26
N ALA A 487 -17.05 -21.12 29.30
CA ALA A 487 -17.46 -19.73 29.58
C ALA A 487 -18.54 -19.63 30.68
N SER A 488 -19.37 -20.66 30.84
CA SER A 488 -20.40 -20.77 31.88
C SER A 488 -19.87 -21.01 33.30
N ASP A 489 -18.56 -21.16 33.47
CA ASP A 489 -17.89 -21.21 34.78
C ASP A 489 -17.79 -19.82 35.41
N VAL A 490 -17.72 -18.75 34.62
CA VAL A 490 -17.88 -17.38 35.11
C VAL A 490 -19.36 -17.11 35.35
N ILE A 491 -19.72 -16.78 36.59
CA ILE A 491 -21.11 -16.59 37.03
C ILE A 491 -21.46 -15.14 37.30
N TYR A 492 -20.46 -14.29 37.52
CA TYR A 492 -20.67 -12.86 37.72
C TYR A 492 -19.37 -12.07 37.49
N GLU A 493 -19.49 -10.82 37.05
CA GLU A 493 -18.38 -9.87 37.02
C GLU A 493 -18.56 -8.86 38.15
N ILE A 494 -17.65 -8.89 39.12
CA ILE A 494 -17.71 -8.03 40.30
C ILE A 494 -16.96 -6.73 39.97
N PRO A 495 -17.62 -5.56 40.04
CA PRO A 495 -16.97 -4.29 39.77
C PRO A 495 -15.79 -4.01 40.71
N VAL A 496 -14.79 -3.29 40.19
CA VAL A 496 -13.69 -2.75 41.01
C VAL A 496 -14.23 -1.92 42.19
N GLY A 497 -13.56 -2.00 43.33
CA GLY A 497 -13.96 -1.33 44.58
C GLY A 497 -15.04 -2.06 45.38
N SER A 498 -15.63 -3.14 44.85
CA SER A 498 -16.64 -3.92 45.56
C SER A 498 -16.07 -4.60 46.80
N LYS A 499 -16.86 -4.62 47.88
CA LYS A 499 -16.55 -5.40 49.09
C LYS A 499 -17.05 -6.83 48.94
N VAL A 500 -16.19 -7.80 49.25
CA VAL A 500 -16.53 -9.23 49.23
C VAL A 500 -16.10 -9.89 50.53
N THR A 501 -16.82 -10.93 50.95
CA THR A 501 -16.50 -11.70 52.18
C THR A 501 -15.82 -13.00 51.82
N ILE A 502 -14.69 -13.32 52.45
CA ILE A 502 -14.01 -14.61 52.28
C ILE A 502 -14.85 -15.74 52.88
N LEU A 503 -15.16 -16.75 52.08
CA LEU A 503 -15.89 -17.96 52.47
C LEU A 503 -14.98 -19.18 52.61
N ASP A 504 -13.94 -19.28 51.79
CA ASP A 504 -13.09 -20.47 51.68
C ASP A 504 -11.72 -20.16 51.05
N GLY A 505 -10.78 -21.10 51.13
CA GLY A 505 -9.41 -20.98 50.63
C GLY A 505 -8.36 -20.67 51.72
N PRO A 506 -7.07 -20.53 51.36
CA PRO A 506 -6.57 -20.50 49.98
C PRO A 506 -6.57 -21.88 49.32
N GLN A 507 -6.91 -21.93 48.03
CA GLN A 507 -6.78 -23.12 47.18
C GLN A 507 -5.85 -22.82 46.00
N ALA A 508 -4.86 -23.69 45.77
CA ALA A 508 -3.99 -23.57 44.60
C ALA A 508 -4.66 -24.19 43.36
N ALA A 509 -4.73 -23.44 42.26
CA ALA A 509 -5.19 -23.94 40.96
C ALA A 509 -4.57 -23.11 39.82
N ASN A 510 -4.13 -23.79 38.76
CA ASN A 510 -3.50 -23.18 37.58
C ASN A 510 -2.33 -22.23 37.91
N GLY A 511 -1.52 -22.58 38.91
CA GLY A 511 -0.38 -21.77 39.34
C GLY A 511 -0.75 -20.48 40.10
N LEU A 512 -2.03 -20.29 40.45
CA LEU A 512 -2.52 -19.14 41.20
C LEU A 512 -3.14 -19.56 42.53
N THR A 513 -3.21 -18.62 43.47
CA THR A 513 -3.97 -18.74 44.72
C THR A 513 -5.40 -18.27 44.52
N TRP A 514 -6.37 -19.11 44.89
CA TRP A 514 -7.79 -18.84 44.75
C TRP A 514 -8.48 -18.77 46.11
N TRP A 515 -9.45 -17.88 46.21
CA TRP A 515 -10.27 -17.67 47.40
C TRP A 515 -11.74 -17.82 47.05
N GLY A 516 -12.47 -18.59 47.86
CA GLY A 516 -13.92 -18.65 47.81
C GLY A 516 -14.47 -17.39 48.46
N ILE A 517 -15.32 -16.64 47.78
CA ILE A 517 -15.88 -15.37 48.25
C ILE A 517 -17.39 -15.31 48.11
N ARG A 518 -17.98 -14.37 48.85
CA ARG A 518 -19.36 -13.93 48.75
C ARG A 518 -19.41 -12.48 48.32
N PHE A 519 -20.16 -12.20 47.27
CA PHE A 519 -20.51 -10.85 46.84
C PHE A 519 -22.02 -10.64 46.99
N VAL A 520 -22.40 -9.44 47.44
CA VAL A 520 -23.80 -8.99 47.46
C VAL A 520 -23.87 -7.73 46.61
N SER A 521 -24.65 -7.75 45.53
CA SER A 521 -24.81 -6.59 44.66
C SER A 521 -25.63 -5.49 45.33
N GLU A 522 -25.61 -4.29 44.76
CA GLU A 522 -26.39 -3.14 45.26
C GLU A 522 -27.89 -3.41 45.34
N HIS A 523 -28.40 -4.32 44.50
CA HIS A 523 -29.81 -4.75 44.51
C HIS A 523 -30.10 -5.88 45.50
N GLY A 524 -29.13 -6.27 46.34
CA GLY A 524 -29.28 -7.31 47.36
C GLY A 524 -29.13 -8.75 46.84
N ASN A 525 -28.74 -8.94 45.58
CA ASN A 525 -28.51 -10.28 45.02
C ASN A 525 -27.19 -10.85 45.53
N ARG A 526 -27.20 -12.11 45.95
CA ARG A 526 -26.04 -12.77 46.53
C ARG A 526 -25.40 -13.76 45.55
N PHE A 527 -24.09 -13.70 45.41
CA PHE A 527 -23.27 -14.57 44.57
C PHE A 527 -22.12 -15.17 45.40
N ASP A 528 -21.99 -16.49 45.36
CA ASP A 528 -20.91 -17.23 46.01
C ASP A 528 -20.08 -17.93 44.92
N GLY A 529 -18.75 -17.81 44.98
CA GLY A 529 -17.86 -18.38 43.95
C GLY A 529 -16.38 -18.21 44.29
N TRP A 530 -15.50 -18.46 43.33
CA TRP A 530 -14.04 -18.42 43.47
C TRP A 530 -13.42 -17.31 42.62
N VAL A 531 -12.43 -16.61 43.17
CA VAL A 531 -11.64 -15.58 42.49
C VAL A 531 -10.15 -15.79 42.75
N ALA A 532 -9.30 -15.37 41.82
CA ALA A 532 -7.86 -15.39 42.01
C ALA A 532 -7.42 -14.24 42.93
N GLU A 533 -6.41 -14.47 43.76
CA GLU A 533 -5.81 -13.42 44.60
C GLU A 533 -5.05 -12.38 43.76
N ALA A 534 -4.39 -12.84 42.70
CA ALA A 534 -3.62 -12.05 41.76
C ALA A 534 -3.69 -12.65 40.35
N THR A 535 -3.41 -11.85 39.32
CA THR A 535 -3.23 -12.32 37.95
C THR A 535 -1.92 -13.12 37.81
N ALA A 536 -1.76 -13.85 36.71
CA ALA A 536 -0.51 -14.55 36.39
C ALA A 536 0.70 -13.60 36.22
N SER A 537 0.47 -12.32 35.91
CA SER A 537 1.49 -11.27 35.85
C SER A 537 1.83 -10.66 37.23
N GLY A 538 1.18 -11.12 38.30
CA GLY A 538 1.40 -10.63 39.68
C GLY A 538 0.53 -9.43 40.09
N THR A 539 -0.42 -8.98 39.26
CA THR A 539 -1.32 -7.87 39.60
C THR A 539 -2.30 -8.31 40.67
N GLN A 540 -2.35 -7.61 41.81
CA GLN A 540 -3.25 -7.93 42.93
C GLN A 540 -4.71 -7.67 42.57
N MET A 541 -5.57 -8.66 42.87
CA MET A 541 -7.02 -8.61 42.60
C MET A 541 -7.82 -8.41 43.90
N LEU A 542 -7.31 -8.89 45.04
CA LEU A 542 -7.91 -8.73 46.37
C LEU A 542 -6.95 -8.02 47.33
N ALA A 543 -7.47 -7.09 48.13
CA ALA A 543 -6.72 -6.43 49.20
C ALA A 543 -7.56 -6.25 50.48
N LYS A 544 -6.90 -6.07 51.62
CA LYS A 544 -7.61 -5.78 52.88
C LYS A 544 -8.22 -4.38 52.86
N GLU A 545 -9.32 -4.20 53.58
CA GLU A 545 -9.95 -2.91 53.76
C GLU A 545 -8.97 -1.95 54.47
N GLY A 546 -8.44 -0.96 53.73
CA GLY A 546 -7.41 -0.02 54.19
C GLY A 546 -6.11 0.00 53.38
N GLU A 547 -5.88 -0.97 52.49
CA GLU A 547 -4.70 -1.05 51.60
C GLU A 547 -4.93 -0.43 50.21
N THR A 548 -6.08 0.20 49.97
CA THR A 548 -6.41 0.87 48.70
C THR A 548 -5.62 2.18 48.55
N PRO A 549 -4.98 2.45 47.39
CA PRO A 549 -4.60 3.81 47.04
C PRO A 549 -5.82 4.73 47.12
N LYS A 550 -5.65 5.95 47.65
CA LYS A 550 -6.69 6.99 47.53
C LYS A 550 -7.06 7.14 46.05
N PRO A 551 -8.34 7.24 45.69
CA PRO A 551 -8.72 7.67 44.35
C PRO A 551 -8.06 9.03 44.09
N ASP A 552 -7.28 9.15 43.02
CA ASP A 552 -6.82 10.44 42.55
C ASP A 552 -8.06 11.31 42.26
N PRO A 553 -8.07 12.59 42.67
CA PRO A 553 -9.17 13.49 42.35
C PRO A 553 -9.31 13.59 40.82
N ILE A 554 -10.52 13.37 40.33
CA ILE A 554 -10.91 13.64 38.95
C ILE A 554 -10.53 15.09 38.63
N PRO A 555 -9.75 15.38 37.57
CA PRO A 555 -9.52 16.74 37.12
C PRO A 555 -10.85 17.40 36.77
N ASP A 556 -11.11 18.55 37.38
CA ASP A 556 -12.27 19.41 37.08
C ASP A 556 -12.25 19.74 35.57
N PRO A 557 -13.37 19.61 34.82
CA PRO A 557 -13.41 20.05 33.43
C PRO A 557 -13.10 21.56 33.36
N GLU A 558 -12.08 21.91 32.57
CA GLU A 558 -11.76 23.30 32.28
C GLU A 558 -12.99 24.04 31.69
N PRO A 559 -13.25 25.29 32.09
CA PRO A 559 -14.36 26.06 31.56
C PRO A 559 -14.16 26.38 30.07
N ASP A 560 -15.23 26.19 29.31
CA ASP A 560 -15.36 26.48 27.87
C ASP A 560 -14.86 27.90 27.53
N PRO A 561 -13.99 28.08 26.52
CA PRO A 561 -13.64 29.40 26.03
C PRO A 561 -14.86 30.03 25.33
N THR A 562 -15.28 31.18 25.84
CA THR A 562 -16.31 32.04 25.23
C THR A 562 -15.94 32.41 23.80
N PRO A 563 -16.89 32.40 22.84
CA PRO A 563 -16.63 32.84 21.47
C PRO A 563 -16.20 34.31 21.40
N ASP A 564 -15.07 34.57 20.74
CA ASP A 564 -14.62 35.92 20.40
C ASP A 564 -15.62 36.58 19.42
N PRO A 565 -15.94 37.88 19.59
CA PRO A 565 -16.88 38.57 18.71
C PRO A 565 -16.29 38.79 17.31
N GLN A 566 -17.12 38.47 16.32
CA GLN A 566 -16.88 38.64 14.88
C GLN A 566 -16.61 40.11 14.52
N PRO A 567 -15.58 40.43 13.69
CA PRO A 567 -15.37 41.78 13.18
C PRO A 567 -16.48 42.21 12.21
N ASP A 568 -16.95 43.46 12.37
CA ASP A 568 -17.94 44.09 11.49
C ASP A 568 -17.51 44.13 10.01
N PRO A 569 -18.45 43.93 9.06
CA PRO A 569 -18.17 44.08 7.64
C PRO A 569 -17.93 45.55 7.27
N LYS A 570 -16.83 45.81 6.56
CA LYS A 570 -16.57 47.11 5.93
C LYS A 570 -17.57 47.39 4.79
N PRO A 571 -17.98 48.66 4.58
CA PRO A 571 -18.95 49.01 3.53
C PRO A 571 -18.41 48.81 2.11
N ASP A 572 -19.33 48.43 1.23
CA ASP A 572 -19.19 48.23 -0.21
C ASP A 572 -18.93 49.58 -0.94
N PRO A 573 -17.96 49.68 -1.86
CA PRO A 573 -17.81 50.86 -2.70
C PRO A 573 -18.83 50.89 -3.85
N GLU A 574 -19.43 52.07 -4.06
CA GLU A 574 -20.43 52.36 -5.11
C GLU A 574 -19.92 52.09 -6.54
N PRO A 575 -20.81 51.70 -7.48
CA PRO A 575 -20.45 51.46 -8.87
C PRO A 575 -20.23 52.76 -9.66
N GLU A 576 -19.12 52.83 -10.40
CA GLU A 576 -18.86 53.87 -11.42
C GLU A 576 -19.74 53.66 -12.67
N PRO A 577 -20.13 54.74 -13.38
CA PRO A 577 -21.10 54.69 -14.48
C PRO A 577 -20.51 54.17 -15.81
N GLN A 578 -21.33 53.41 -16.54
CA GLN A 578 -21.05 52.91 -17.90
C GLN A 578 -20.97 54.04 -18.95
N PRO A 579 -20.06 53.94 -19.94
CA PRO A 579 -20.15 54.71 -21.19
C PRO A 579 -21.06 54.03 -22.23
N ASP A 580 -21.80 54.87 -22.96
CA ASP A 580 -22.72 54.55 -24.07
C ASP A 580 -22.09 53.78 -25.25
N PRO A 581 -22.89 53.02 -26.03
CA PRO A 581 -22.44 52.35 -27.24
C PRO A 581 -22.38 53.30 -28.45
N ASN A 582 -21.26 53.30 -29.18
CA ASN A 582 -21.14 53.96 -30.48
C ASN A 582 -21.18 52.91 -31.63
N PRO A 583 -21.64 53.27 -32.83
CA PRO A 583 -22.10 52.33 -33.85
C PRO A 583 -21.00 51.74 -34.74
N ASP A 584 -21.37 50.61 -35.33
CA ASP A 584 -20.63 49.67 -36.19
C ASP A 584 -20.05 50.30 -37.48
N PRO A 585 -18.80 49.99 -37.88
CA PRO A 585 -18.31 50.19 -39.24
C PRO A 585 -18.36 48.91 -40.10
N GLU A 586 -18.80 49.07 -41.36
CA GLU A 586 -18.84 48.07 -42.44
C GLU A 586 -17.48 47.40 -42.76
N PRO A 587 -17.47 46.19 -43.36
CA PRO A 587 -16.25 45.44 -43.64
C PRO A 587 -15.50 45.94 -44.90
N GLU A 588 -14.19 46.17 -44.76
CA GLU A 588 -13.22 46.39 -45.85
C GLU A 588 -12.60 45.07 -46.38
N PRO A 589 -12.04 45.05 -47.61
CA PRO A 589 -11.68 43.83 -48.35
C PRO A 589 -10.39 43.15 -47.88
N GLU A 590 -10.32 41.82 -48.04
CA GLU A 590 -9.18 40.97 -47.63
C GLU A 590 -7.86 41.28 -48.38
N PRO A 591 -6.72 41.36 -47.67
CA PRO A 591 -5.39 41.45 -48.27
C PRO A 591 -4.83 40.08 -48.72
N PRO A 592 -3.83 40.05 -49.63
CA PRO A 592 -3.32 38.82 -50.24
C PRO A 592 -2.52 37.96 -49.25
N GLN A 593 -2.62 36.63 -49.40
CA GLN A 593 -1.98 35.68 -48.49
C GLN A 593 -0.43 35.77 -48.50
N PRO A 594 0.23 35.80 -47.32
CA PRO A 594 1.67 35.79 -47.22
C PRO A 594 2.26 34.38 -47.39
N THR A 595 3.47 34.33 -47.93
CA THR A 595 4.34 33.14 -47.97
C THR A 595 4.60 32.63 -46.55
N ARG A 596 4.25 31.37 -46.27
CA ARG A 596 4.35 30.75 -44.93
C ARG A 596 5.81 30.47 -44.54
N PRO A 597 6.28 30.87 -43.34
CA PRO A 597 7.71 30.82 -42.96
C PRO A 597 8.19 29.46 -42.43
N PHE A 598 7.32 28.57 -41.95
CA PHE A 598 7.70 27.29 -41.34
C PHE A 598 7.60 26.09 -42.29
N ARG A 599 8.47 25.10 -42.10
CA ARG A 599 8.45 23.79 -42.75
C ARG A 599 8.34 22.67 -41.71
N LEU A 600 7.85 21.52 -42.16
CA LEU A 600 7.80 20.31 -41.33
C LEU A 600 9.21 19.94 -40.86
N GLY A 601 9.37 19.68 -39.57
CA GLY A 601 10.64 19.36 -38.91
C GLY A 601 11.42 20.56 -38.40
N ASP A 602 10.98 21.80 -38.69
CA ASP A 602 11.59 22.98 -38.08
C ASP A 602 11.39 22.99 -36.56
N VAL A 603 12.30 23.66 -35.85
CA VAL A 603 12.16 23.97 -34.42
C VAL A 603 11.76 25.42 -34.30
N ALA A 604 10.59 25.67 -33.72
CA ALA A 604 10.07 27.01 -33.43
C ALA A 604 10.17 27.31 -31.93
N VAL A 605 10.18 28.59 -31.56
CA VAL A 605 10.28 29.05 -30.17
C VAL A 605 9.07 29.91 -29.86
N THR A 606 8.23 29.50 -28.90
CA THR A 606 7.03 30.26 -28.51
C THR A 606 7.40 31.65 -27.96
N ARG A 607 6.76 32.75 -28.38
CA ARG A 607 6.95 34.07 -27.71
C ARG A 607 6.05 34.32 -26.51
N SER A 608 4.85 33.75 -26.53
CA SER A 608 3.87 33.79 -25.45
C SER A 608 3.47 32.36 -25.06
N PRO A 609 2.76 32.16 -23.94
CA PRO A 609 2.18 30.86 -23.66
C PRO A 609 1.28 30.40 -24.81
N VAL A 610 1.46 29.16 -25.27
CA VAL A 610 0.72 28.56 -26.38
C VAL A 610 -0.06 27.37 -25.87
N THR A 611 -1.37 27.40 -26.08
CA THR A 611 -2.25 26.29 -25.69
C THR A 611 -2.22 25.18 -26.76
N LEU A 612 -1.78 23.99 -26.36
CA LEU A 612 -1.88 22.78 -27.18
C LEU A 612 -3.29 22.21 -27.13
N ARG A 613 -3.76 21.80 -28.32
CA ARG A 613 -5.10 21.27 -28.55
C ARG A 613 -5.10 19.91 -29.21
N PHE A 614 -6.12 19.10 -28.95
CA PHE A 614 -6.24 17.77 -29.58
C PHE A 614 -6.56 17.86 -31.07
N THR A 615 -7.28 18.91 -31.48
CA THR A 615 -7.63 19.17 -32.88
C THR A 615 -7.33 20.63 -33.25
N PRO A 616 -7.03 20.95 -34.52
CA PRO A 616 -6.74 22.32 -34.95
C PRO A 616 -7.99 23.21 -34.91
N GLY A 617 -7.89 24.41 -34.37
CA GLY A 617 -8.99 25.35 -34.11
C GLY A 617 -9.29 25.53 -32.62
N TYR A 618 -9.90 26.65 -32.25
CA TYR A 618 -10.33 27.04 -30.91
C TYR A 618 -11.82 27.44 -30.79
N GLN A 619 -12.50 27.83 -31.88
CA GLN A 619 -13.89 28.29 -31.84
C GLN A 619 -14.88 27.12 -31.76
N ASN A 620 -15.96 27.29 -30.97
CA ASN A 620 -17.02 26.29 -30.79
C ASN A 620 -16.50 24.92 -30.31
N LYS A 621 -15.32 24.88 -29.70
CA LYS A 621 -14.73 23.67 -29.15
C LYS A 621 -14.93 23.60 -27.65
N PRO A 622 -15.11 22.39 -27.10
CA PRO A 622 -15.17 22.23 -25.66
C PRO A 622 -13.82 22.65 -25.06
N ALA A 623 -13.83 23.18 -23.83
CA ALA A 623 -12.60 23.52 -23.11
C ALA A 623 -11.62 22.33 -23.02
N SER A 624 -12.14 21.10 -23.06
CA SER A 624 -11.36 19.85 -23.08
C SER A 624 -10.56 19.61 -24.36
N ASP A 625 -10.77 20.38 -25.42
CA ASP A 625 -9.91 20.33 -26.62
C ASP A 625 -8.53 20.92 -26.33
N ALA A 626 -8.42 21.87 -25.40
CA ALA A 626 -7.16 22.36 -24.85
C ALA A 626 -6.68 21.45 -23.71
N PHE A 627 -5.42 21.02 -23.75
CA PHE A 627 -4.93 20.03 -22.78
C PHE A 627 -3.56 20.36 -22.17
N TYR A 628 -2.82 21.31 -22.72
CA TYR A 628 -1.54 21.73 -22.16
C TYR A 628 -1.21 23.16 -22.56
N GLU A 629 -0.52 23.90 -21.68
CA GLU A 629 0.01 25.22 -21.99
C GLU A 629 1.53 25.14 -22.07
N VAL A 630 2.06 25.36 -23.26
CA VAL A 630 3.50 25.50 -23.48
C VAL A 630 3.89 26.90 -23.02
N PRO A 631 4.86 27.05 -22.10
CA PRO A 631 5.26 28.37 -21.64
C PRO A 631 5.88 29.19 -22.77
N ALA A 632 5.96 30.51 -22.59
CA ALA A 632 6.74 31.36 -23.47
C ALA A 632 8.23 30.95 -23.47
N GLN A 633 8.92 31.25 -24.55
CA GLN A 633 10.33 30.97 -24.82
C GLN A 633 10.67 29.47 -24.84
N ALA A 634 9.71 28.62 -25.22
CA ALA A 634 9.87 27.18 -25.29
C ALA A 634 10.09 26.69 -26.72
N GLU A 635 11.05 25.78 -26.90
CA GLU A 635 11.29 25.11 -28.19
C GLU A 635 10.24 24.03 -28.45
N VAL A 636 9.66 24.06 -29.65
CA VAL A 636 8.71 23.05 -30.14
C VAL A 636 9.12 22.59 -31.53
N THR A 637 8.99 21.29 -31.81
CA THR A 637 9.27 20.73 -33.14
C THR A 637 7.98 20.61 -33.95
N LEU A 638 7.95 21.15 -35.16
CA LEU A 638 6.81 21.08 -36.07
C LEU A 638 6.72 19.68 -36.71
N GLY A 639 5.67 18.91 -36.38
CA GLY A 639 5.52 17.51 -36.77
C GLY A 639 4.43 17.22 -37.80
N GLU A 640 3.39 18.04 -37.87
CA GLU A 640 2.27 17.91 -38.83
C GLU A 640 1.66 19.30 -39.11
N GLY A 641 1.07 19.51 -40.29
CA GLY A 641 0.51 20.80 -40.73
C GLY A 641 1.20 21.38 -41.97
N PRO A 642 0.83 22.60 -42.40
CA PRO A 642 -0.15 23.47 -41.76
C PRO A 642 -1.60 23.03 -42.04
N GLN A 643 -2.50 23.29 -41.09
CA GLN A 643 -3.96 23.17 -41.28
C GLN A 643 -4.64 24.48 -40.89
N ASP A 644 -5.50 25.01 -41.76
CA ASP A 644 -6.20 26.26 -41.49
C ASP A 644 -7.52 25.99 -40.75
N ALA A 645 -7.74 26.67 -39.62
CA ALA A 645 -8.97 26.62 -38.83
C ALA A 645 -9.13 27.92 -38.02
N ASP A 646 -10.37 28.41 -37.92
CA ASP A 646 -10.73 29.64 -37.20
C ASP A 646 -9.90 30.87 -37.60
N SER A 647 -9.67 31.00 -38.91
CA SER A 647 -8.85 32.06 -39.51
C SER A 647 -7.38 32.08 -39.05
N LEU A 648 -6.91 30.99 -38.44
CA LEU A 648 -5.52 30.80 -38.01
C LEU A 648 -4.90 29.60 -38.72
N THR A 649 -3.57 29.62 -38.87
CA THR A 649 -2.79 28.46 -39.31
C THR A 649 -2.40 27.64 -38.09
N TRP A 650 -2.61 26.32 -38.13
CA TRP A 650 -2.32 25.40 -37.03
C TRP A 650 -1.28 24.37 -37.43
N TRP A 651 -0.41 24.07 -36.48
CA TRP A 651 0.62 23.05 -36.60
C TRP A 651 0.54 22.07 -35.44
N ARG A 652 0.71 20.80 -35.72
CA ARG A 652 0.90 19.80 -34.68
C ARG A 652 2.37 19.81 -34.27
N VAL A 653 2.62 20.17 -33.02
CA VAL A 653 3.96 20.36 -32.49
C VAL A 653 4.27 19.34 -31.40
N ARG A 654 5.55 18.99 -31.27
CA ARG A 654 6.10 18.23 -30.15
C ARG A 654 6.85 19.20 -29.23
N TYR A 655 6.37 19.34 -28.01
CA TYR A 655 7.06 20.05 -26.93
C TYR A 655 7.62 19.03 -25.94
N VAL A 656 8.83 19.24 -25.44
CA VAL A 656 9.37 18.47 -24.31
C VAL A 656 9.51 19.43 -23.14
N SER A 657 8.79 19.17 -22.05
CA SER A 657 8.84 20.07 -20.91
C SER A 657 10.19 20.03 -20.20
N ARG A 658 10.41 20.96 -19.26
CA ARG A 658 11.59 20.98 -18.39
C ARG A 658 11.80 19.70 -17.55
N TYR A 659 10.82 18.79 -17.58
CA TYR A 659 10.83 17.50 -16.90
C TYR A 659 10.86 16.31 -17.87
N ASP A 660 11.32 16.53 -19.12
CA ASP A 660 11.42 15.54 -20.19
C ASP A 660 10.10 14.87 -20.62
N ASN A 661 8.95 15.42 -20.24
CA ASN A 661 7.65 14.92 -20.67
C ASN A 661 7.32 15.42 -22.09
N PRO A 662 7.10 14.53 -23.07
CA PRO A 662 6.70 14.93 -24.41
C PRO A 662 5.20 15.21 -24.48
N PHE A 663 4.84 16.42 -24.92
CA PHE A 663 3.48 16.82 -25.25
C PHE A 663 3.37 16.98 -26.77
N ILE A 664 2.32 16.39 -27.37
CA ILE A 664 2.08 16.46 -28.82
C ILE A 664 0.66 16.95 -29.05
N GLY A 665 0.50 18.12 -29.66
CA GLY A 665 -0.80 18.72 -29.91
C GLY A 665 -0.76 19.82 -30.95
N TRP A 666 -1.93 20.30 -31.34
CA TRP A 666 -2.12 21.39 -32.29
C TRP A 666 -1.95 22.74 -31.59
N ALA A 667 -1.07 23.57 -32.14
CA ALA A 667 -0.81 24.94 -31.73
C ALA A 667 -1.11 25.88 -32.89
N ALA A 668 -1.72 27.02 -32.60
CA ALA A 668 -1.89 28.07 -33.59
C ALA A 668 -0.56 28.81 -33.81
N GLU A 669 -0.25 29.11 -35.07
CA GLU A 669 0.93 29.90 -35.47
C GLU A 669 0.81 31.36 -35.03
N THR A 670 -0.40 31.89 -34.93
CA THR A 670 -0.68 33.27 -34.50
C THR A 670 -1.87 33.32 -33.56
N SER A 671 -2.03 34.41 -32.81
CA SER A 671 -3.23 34.61 -31.98
C SER A 671 -4.37 35.24 -32.77
N ALA A 672 -5.59 35.05 -32.26
CA ALA A 672 -6.81 35.67 -32.80
C ALA A 672 -6.78 37.22 -32.76
N ALA A 673 -5.85 37.83 -32.02
CA ALA A 673 -5.66 39.28 -31.97
C ALA A 673 -4.82 39.84 -33.13
N GLY A 674 -4.33 38.99 -34.04
CA GLY A 674 -3.54 39.43 -35.21
C GLY A 674 -2.07 39.75 -34.92
N ASP A 675 -1.63 39.61 -33.66
CA ASP A 675 -0.21 39.70 -33.34
C ASP A 675 0.52 38.48 -33.91
N ALA A 676 1.55 38.75 -34.72
CA ALA A 676 2.47 37.72 -35.19
C ALA A 676 3.27 37.16 -33.99
N GLN A 677 2.68 36.15 -33.34
CA GLN A 677 3.28 35.40 -32.27
C GLN A 677 4.24 34.37 -32.87
N TYR A 678 5.45 34.78 -33.23
CA TYR A 678 6.50 33.79 -33.51
C TYR A 678 6.79 32.96 -32.26
#